data_AF-A0A401ZPB7-F1
#
_entry.id   AF-A0A401ZPB7-F1
#
_cell.length_a   1.000
_cell.length_b   1.000
_cell.length_c   1.000
_cell.angle_alpha   90.00
_cell.angle_beta   90.00
_cell.angle_gamma   90.00
#
_symmetry.space_group_name_H-M   'P 1'
#
loop_
_entity.id
_entity.type
_entity.pdbx_description
1 polymer ?
#
loop_
_entity_poly.entity_id
_entity_poly.type
_entity_poly.pdbx_seq_one_letter_code
_entity_poly.pdbx_strand_id
1 'polypeptide(L)'
;MGEDDMYKTVAGGEETLLRIPGDAKRPAIPRTGLLGRYSQHESRTYSVQHQPFIPEREMPPLYYAPPGPGIDNPVFRNTRAAHSPQEKNNRLHLLKRVRRFWITDVLEHSLHHATLIELGLQTRPDALINPWHLLQESAQAKRTLPAHTSITQVYDEADGALLILGEPGAGKTTLMLELTRHLLNRAEQDEHHLLPVVFNLSSWAARRLPLRDWLIDELHDKYQVPRKVGQNWIDTEDILLLLDGLDEVNAAHRATCIDAINTFRQKHGMVPIVVCSRSAEYHSLSTQLSLQMAVVIQPLAPRQIEQYLKNVGRPLEALRIALQQDFYLQELATTPLMLSVLALAYHGMPLDEILQNDTLENKRRQIFATYVQRMLTRRGTSTSHPPAQTIHWLAYLARQMKRQNQSVFYIEHIQPDWLEEPRTQRIYERLAIQLIGSCVGILISLVVSLLFLGSLTITIRAIYGLMGGLLGGLLSGRTLEPLPESTILPVRRGVSGWLNRLISNGPTRNGVGIALITILIPGGYTWYDPLKGIIVGGALGITSTLLSILLAPVPSTKSTHRTYTLIKQSVLIGTLIGLSTGLSFGFLIGPIIGIGFGSIIGISFALISLLLLLFFSQRSPTIQLTEIITWHPKNLLKGLLSTRYIKQSLLVSGLVGLSIGLSNALIFGPSVALARSLSFELKNLLTLGNDAELIYRALVGLGFGLSTGLSIGLSYGFILGLLNGLSNHRLEEHRRLTPNQGIGRSARNGFIVGLICTFATWSIHILMLLIFTRAYYLFSQGLAMLLSNDPGQQLNILLDEGVNEVLSFGLHNALYIGPSCGLLVGLLIGGWACIQHIVLRILLWRSQAMPRNYARFLDFATERILLRKVGGGYIFVHRLLLDYFAAMVPHPLARPLDYWDQSKTHERR
;
A
#
# COMPACT_ATOMS: atom_id res chain seq x y z
N MET A 1 42.70 -37.39 -26.36
CA MET A 1 43.54 -37.01 -27.51
C MET A 1 42.87 -35.81 -28.17
N GLY A 2 43.37 -34.58 -28.14
CA GLY A 2 44.51 -33.91 -27.47
C GLY A 2 44.22 -32.40 -27.62
N GLU A 3 44.57 -31.51 -26.69
CA GLU A 3 45.90 -30.87 -26.59
C GLU A 3 46.46 -30.38 -27.95
N ASP A 4 46.97 -29.15 -28.11
CA ASP A 4 46.83 -27.89 -27.34
C ASP A 4 47.38 -26.74 -28.23
N ASP A 5 47.62 -25.54 -27.66
CA ASP A 5 48.52 -24.47 -28.15
C ASP A 5 48.11 -23.63 -29.39
N MET A 6 48.66 -22.43 -29.65
CA MET A 6 49.10 -21.25 -28.88
C MET A 6 49.98 -20.38 -29.82
N TYR A 7 49.77 -19.05 -29.81
CA TYR A 7 50.68 -17.97 -30.27
C TYR A 7 51.30 -17.93 -31.70
N LYS A 8 50.93 -16.90 -32.49
CA LYS A 8 51.78 -15.74 -32.91
C LYS A 8 50.99 -14.77 -33.83
N THR A 9 50.72 -13.49 -33.52
CA THR A 9 51.54 -12.23 -33.50
C THR A 9 51.56 -11.42 -34.83
N VAL A 10 51.39 -10.08 -34.73
CA VAL A 10 51.82 -8.95 -35.64
C VAL A 10 50.76 -8.19 -36.48
N ALA A 11 50.29 -7.07 -35.89
CA ALA A 11 50.23 -5.66 -36.38
C ALA A 11 49.24 -5.09 -37.44
N GLY A 12 48.70 -3.89 -37.11
CA GLY A 12 48.12 -2.85 -38.00
C GLY A 12 46.57 -2.81 -38.02
N GLY A 13 45.85 -1.70 -37.78
CA GLY A 13 46.17 -0.33 -37.36
C GLY A 13 44.89 0.56 -37.27
N GLU A 14 44.97 1.76 -36.66
CA GLU A 14 43.92 2.81 -36.51
C GLU A 14 42.66 2.44 -35.67
N GLU A 15 42.50 2.90 -34.43
CA GLU A 15 42.20 4.26 -33.91
C GLU A 15 40.71 4.70 -33.95
N THR A 16 40.04 4.71 -32.79
CA THR A 16 39.11 5.79 -32.41
C THR A 16 39.06 5.97 -30.88
N LEU A 17 39.05 7.22 -30.41
CA LEU A 17 39.29 7.59 -29.01
C LEU A 17 38.09 7.39 -28.05
N LEU A 18 38.39 6.97 -26.81
CA LEU A 18 37.56 7.20 -25.63
C LEU A 18 38.38 7.94 -24.56
N ARG A 19 38.08 9.22 -24.32
CA ARG A 19 38.77 10.05 -23.32
C ARG A 19 38.09 10.00 -21.95
N ILE A 20 38.91 9.75 -20.92
CA ILE A 20 38.60 9.98 -19.51
C ILE A 20 38.77 11.49 -19.21
N PRO A 21 37.85 12.16 -18.49
CA PRO A 21 38.11 13.48 -17.92
C PRO A 21 38.69 13.35 -16.49
N GLY A 22 39.87 13.92 -16.26
CA GLY A 22 40.50 14.03 -14.93
C GLY A 22 40.59 15.48 -14.44
N ASP A 23 40.70 15.66 -13.12
CA ASP A 23 40.75 16.96 -12.43
C ASP A 23 42.14 17.63 -12.42
N ALA A 24 42.19 18.94 -12.72
CA ALA A 24 43.22 19.93 -12.33
C ALA A 24 42.88 21.32 -12.96
N LYS A 25 43.23 22.51 -12.42
CA LYS A 25 43.83 22.98 -11.15
C LYS A 25 43.76 24.54 -11.09
N ARG A 26 43.38 25.11 -9.93
CA ARG A 26 43.94 26.35 -9.26
C ARG A 26 43.93 27.71 -10.02
N PRO A 27 44.31 28.89 -9.42
CA PRO A 27 44.96 29.20 -8.11
C PRO A 27 44.05 30.06 -7.16
N ALA A 28 44.47 30.74 -6.08
CA ALA A 28 45.77 31.03 -5.42
C ALA A 28 45.66 31.07 -3.86
N ILE A 29 46.51 31.83 -3.13
CA ILE A 29 46.48 32.11 -1.67
C ILE A 29 46.94 33.57 -1.43
N PRO A 30 46.56 34.25 -0.31
CA PRO A 30 47.56 34.58 0.73
C PRO A 30 47.11 34.25 2.18
N ARG A 31 48.07 34.22 3.11
CA ARG A 31 47.93 33.79 4.52
C ARG A 31 47.82 34.96 5.51
N THR A 32 47.02 34.77 6.57
CA THR A 32 47.22 35.13 8.01
C THR A 32 46.00 34.55 8.78
N GLY A 33 46.04 34.09 10.04
CA GLY A 33 47.14 33.79 10.97
C GLY A 33 46.66 33.90 12.43
N LEU A 34 46.70 32.82 13.23
CA LEU A 34 46.84 32.83 14.71
C LEU A 34 46.93 31.40 15.29
N LEU A 35 47.62 31.27 16.43
CA LEU A 35 48.13 30.03 17.02
C LEU A 35 47.98 30.05 18.55
N GLY A 36 47.85 28.87 19.17
CA GLY A 36 48.00 28.66 20.63
C GLY A 36 46.77 28.06 21.32
N ARG A 37 46.90 27.19 22.33
CA ARG A 37 48.08 26.58 22.98
C ARG A 37 47.76 25.17 23.51
N TYR A 38 48.79 24.33 23.64
CA TYR A 38 48.82 23.08 24.42
C TYR A 38 50.07 23.13 25.32
N SER A 39 49.98 22.71 26.59
CA SER A 39 51.06 22.58 27.62
C SER A 39 50.41 22.73 29.03
N GLN A 40 50.76 22.04 30.14
CA GLN A 40 51.74 20.97 30.45
C GLN A 40 51.33 20.21 31.74
N HIS A 41 52.08 19.16 32.10
CA HIS A 41 52.09 18.51 33.43
C HIS A 41 52.52 19.45 34.57
N GLU A 42 52.08 19.14 35.81
CA GLU A 42 53.02 18.94 36.92
C GLU A 42 52.43 18.08 38.06
N SER A 43 53.30 17.63 38.97
CA SER A 43 53.10 16.53 39.94
C SER A 43 53.38 16.96 41.39
N ARG A 44 52.82 16.28 42.43
CA ARG A 44 53.56 15.99 43.71
C ARG A 44 52.88 15.12 44.80
N THR A 45 53.61 14.07 45.18
CA THR A 45 53.91 13.51 46.54
C THR A 45 52.84 13.02 47.55
N TYR A 46 53.27 11.99 48.29
CA TYR A 46 52.62 11.24 49.38
C TYR A 46 52.60 11.97 50.74
N SER A 47 51.68 11.54 51.61
CA SER A 47 51.92 11.43 53.07
C SER A 47 51.19 10.21 53.66
N VAL A 48 51.77 9.61 54.69
CA VAL A 48 51.27 8.43 55.43
C VAL A 48 51.14 8.81 56.88
N GLN A 49 50.06 8.45 57.59
CA GLN A 49 50.06 8.42 59.06
C GLN A 49 49.05 7.42 59.69
N HIS A 50 49.62 6.58 60.57
CA HIS A 50 49.09 5.87 61.74
C HIS A 50 47.92 4.86 61.70
N GLN A 51 48.26 3.69 62.24
CA GLN A 51 47.45 2.56 62.71
C GLN A 51 47.05 2.76 64.20
N PRO A 52 46.13 1.96 64.78
CA PRO A 52 46.61 0.92 65.72
C PRO A 52 45.82 -0.42 65.66
N PHE A 53 45.97 -1.27 66.68
CA PHE A 53 46.11 -2.74 66.59
C PHE A 53 45.16 -3.50 67.54
N ILE A 54 44.52 -4.60 67.08
CA ILE A 54 44.23 -5.90 67.80
C ILE A 54 43.30 -5.89 69.06
N PRO A 55 42.56 -6.98 69.47
CA PRO A 55 42.86 -8.43 69.36
C PRO A 55 41.73 -9.41 68.92
N GLU A 56 42.09 -10.71 68.94
CA GLU A 56 41.39 -11.94 68.54
C GLU A 56 40.37 -12.53 69.56
N ARG A 57 39.63 -13.58 69.11
CA ARG A 57 38.90 -14.70 69.80
C ARG A 57 37.43 -14.79 69.34
N GLU A 58 36.76 -15.94 69.18
CA GLU A 58 37.01 -17.38 69.42
C GLU A 58 36.10 -18.24 68.48
N MET A 59 36.40 -19.53 68.26
CA MET A 59 35.47 -20.60 67.78
C MET A 59 35.29 -21.62 68.93
N PRO A 60 34.34 -22.60 68.96
CA PRO A 60 33.40 -23.18 67.95
C PRO A 60 31.95 -23.33 68.53
N PRO A 61 31.04 -24.31 68.22
CA PRO A 61 30.97 -25.36 67.17
C PRO A 61 29.62 -25.49 66.41
N LEU A 62 29.55 -26.54 65.57
CA LEU A 62 28.45 -26.95 64.68
C LEU A 62 27.04 -27.09 65.32
N TYR A 63 26.01 -26.76 64.53
CA TYR A 63 24.68 -27.38 64.59
C TYR A 63 24.08 -27.56 63.19
N TYR A 64 23.42 -28.71 62.96
CA TYR A 64 22.73 -29.04 61.69
C TYR A 64 21.41 -28.26 61.54
N ALA A 65 21.06 -27.89 60.30
CA ALA A 65 19.75 -27.35 59.93
C ALA A 65 19.25 -27.94 58.58
N PRO A 66 17.93 -28.08 58.37
CA PRO A 66 17.33 -28.88 57.27
C PRO A 66 17.36 -28.18 55.89
N PRO A 67 17.04 -28.88 54.78
CA PRO A 67 17.19 -28.33 53.43
C PRO A 67 16.29 -27.11 53.18
N GLY A 68 16.90 -26.01 52.74
CA GLY A 68 16.20 -24.76 52.42
C GLY A 68 15.43 -24.80 51.09
N PRO A 69 14.57 -23.79 50.84
CA PRO A 69 13.87 -23.63 49.58
C PRO A 69 14.83 -23.28 48.43
N GLY A 70 14.30 -23.35 47.20
CA GLY A 70 15.08 -23.29 45.95
C GLY A 70 16.05 -22.10 45.84
N ILE A 71 17.15 -22.34 45.13
CA ILE A 71 18.24 -21.38 44.92
C ILE A 71 17.73 -20.21 44.07
N ASP A 72 17.46 -19.07 44.71
CA ASP A 72 17.35 -17.78 44.03
C ASP A 72 18.73 -17.41 43.47
N ASN A 73 18.89 -17.43 42.14
CA ASN A 73 20.14 -17.11 41.47
C ASN A 73 20.25 -15.57 41.31
N PRO A 74 21.14 -14.85 42.02
CA PRO A 74 21.04 -13.39 42.19
C PRO A 74 21.64 -12.56 41.03
N VAL A 75 22.01 -13.21 39.93
CA VAL A 75 22.92 -12.67 38.89
C VAL A 75 22.37 -11.47 38.12
N PHE A 76 21.04 -11.28 38.06
CA PHE A 76 20.40 -10.18 37.33
C PHE A 76 19.98 -8.95 38.17
N ARG A 77 20.56 -8.76 39.37
CA ARG A 77 20.44 -7.47 40.09
C ARG A 77 21.36 -6.42 39.49
N ASN A 78 20.94 -5.86 38.36
CA ASN A 78 21.55 -4.67 37.82
C ASN A 78 21.25 -3.50 38.79
N THR A 79 22.28 -2.89 39.38
CA THR A 79 22.18 -1.87 40.45
C THR A 79 21.68 -0.52 39.89
N ARG A 80 20.41 -0.50 39.47
CA ARG A 80 19.76 0.64 38.81
C ARG A 80 19.22 1.62 39.86
N ALA A 81 19.32 2.92 39.56
CA ALA A 81 18.76 3.97 40.39
C ALA A 81 17.22 3.87 40.44
N ALA A 82 16.62 4.32 41.55
CA ALA A 82 15.18 4.22 41.76
C ALA A 82 14.39 4.91 40.63
N HIS A 83 13.55 4.14 39.93
CA HIS A 83 12.74 4.64 38.82
C HIS A 83 11.85 5.82 39.21
N SER A 84 11.76 6.82 38.34
CA SER A 84 10.84 7.93 38.52
C SER A 84 9.38 7.45 38.53
N PRO A 85 8.44 8.17 39.18
CA PRO A 85 7.03 7.81 39.20
C PRO A 85 6.41 7.65 37.80
N GLN A 86 6.93 8.38 36.81
CA GLN A 86 6.48 8.27 35.42
C GLN A 86 7.02 7.00 34.73
N GLU A 87 8.26 6.59 35.00
CA GLU A 87 8.83 5.33 34.49
C GLU A 87 8.13 4.12 35.11
N LYS A 88 7.84 4.14 36.42
CA LYS A 88 7.05 3.09 37.09
C LYS A 88 5.67 2.91 36.44
N ASN A 89 4.96 4.00 36.16
CA ASN A 89 3.69 3.95 35.42
C ASN A 89 3.86 3.42 33.98
N ASN A 90 4.87 3.88 33.24
CA ASN A 90 5.15 3.40 31.88
C ASN A 90 5.45 1.88 31.87
N ARG A 91 6.25 1.40 32.82
CA ARG A 91 6.59 -0.02 33.04
C ARG A 91 5.32 -0.85 33.30
N LEU A 92 4.50 -0.44 34.26
CA LEU A 92 3.23 -1.11 34.60
C LEU A 92 2.25 -1.12 33.42
N HIS A 93 2.19 -0.05 32.61
CA HIS A 93 1.38 -0.03 31.40
C HIS A 93 1.86 -1.02 30.34
N LEU A 94 3.19 -1.17 30.15
CA LEU A 94 3.73 -2.16 29.22
C LEU A 94 3.45 -3.59 29.69
N LEU A 95 3.74 -3.91 30.96
CA LEU A 95 3.48 -5.24 31.54
C LEU A 95 2.01 -5.66 31.37
N LYS A 96 1.07 -4.76 31.71
CA LYS A 96 -0.38 -5.01 31.51
C LYS A 96 -0.75 -5.20 30.04
N ARG A 97 -0.12 -4.48 29.10
CA ARG A 97 -0.35 -4.64 27.65
C ARG A 97 0.19 -5.97 27.12
N VAL A 98 1.41 -6.36 27.50
CA VAL A 98 2.00 -7.66 27.12
C VAL A 98 1.16 -8.81 27.70
N ARG A 99 0.82 -8.75 29.00
CA ARG A 99 -0.01 -9.76 29.67
C ARG A 99 -1.37 -9.93 28.99
N ARG A 100 -2.08 -8.83 28.74
CA ARG A 100 -3.38 -8.89 28.04
C ARG A 100 -3.26 -9.49 26.64
N PHE A 101 -2.37 -8.94 25.81
CA PHE A 101 -2.28 -9.33 24.39
C PHE A 101 -1.77 -10.76 24.19
N TRP A 102 -0.87 -11.26 25.05
CA TRP A 102 -0.20 -12.55 24.85
C TRP A 102 -0.57 -13.64 25.84
N ILE A 103 -0.94 -13.30 27.08
CA ILE A 103 -1.36 -14.32 28.05
C ILE A 103 -2.86 -14.51 27.96
N THR A 104 -3.64 -13.45 28.19
CA THR A 104 -5.11 -13.51 28.14
C THR A 104 -5.64 -13.76 26.73
N ASP A 105 -5.27 -12.91 25.76
CA ASP A 105 -5.86 -13.00 24.42
C ASP A 105 -5.32 -14.19 23.59
N VAL A 106 -4.10 -14.71 23.88
CA VAL A 106 -3.42 -15.79 23.10
C VAL A 106 -3.25 -17.10 23.89
N LEU A 107 -2.54 -17.12 25.02
CA LEU A 107 -2.17 -18.36 25.71
C LEU A 107 -3.38 -19.04 26.37
N GLU A 108 -4.21 -18.28 27.09
CA GLU A 108 -5.42 -18.78 27.77
C GLU A 108 -6.50 -19.24 26.78
N HIS A 109 -6.51 -18.70 25.56
CA HIS A 109 -7.37 -19.13 24.45
C HIS A 109 -6.74 -20.19 23.53
N SER A 110 -5.55 -20.70 23.84
CA SER A 110 -4.94 -21.78 23.07
C SER A 110 -5.68 -23.10 23.28
N LEU A 111 -5.67 -23.98 22.27
CA LEU A 111 -6.29 -25.31 22.34
C LEU A 111 -5.75 -26.20 23.48
N HIS A 112 -4.61 -25.82 24.06
CA HIS A 112 -3.91 -26.55 25.12
C HIS A 112 -4.38 -26.23 26.54
N HIS A 113 -5.15 -25.17 26.76
CA HIS A 113 -5.42 -24.71 28.13
C HIS A 113 -6.26 -25.69 28.97
N ALA A 114 -6.93 -26.67 28.35
CA ALA A 114 -7.68 -27.71 29.06
C ALA A 114 -6.78 -28.68 29.88
N THR A 115 -5.52 -28.86 29.47
CA THR A 115 -4.48 -29.61 30.21
C THR A 115 -3.12 -29.27 29.59
N LEU A 116 -2.30 -28.50 30.30
CA LEU A 116 -0.92 -28.22 29.88
C LEU A 116 -0.13 -29.53 29.88
N ILE A 117 0.45 -29.89 28.73
CA ILE A 117 1.32 -31.06 28.59
C ILE A 117 2.76 -30.57 28.73
N GLU A 118 3.45 -31.03 29.77
CA GLU A 118 4.88 -30.72 29.96
C GLU A 118 5.69 -31.28 28.78
N LEU A 119 6.52 -30.44 28.16
CA LEU A 119 7.29 -30.81 26.97
C LEU A 119 8.70 -31.25 27.36
N GLY A 120 9.17 -32.37 26.81
CA GLY A 120 10.55 -32.80 26.97
C GLY A 120 11.51 -31.86 26.22
N LEU A 121 12.69 -31.61 26.77
CA LEU A 121 13.70 -30.72 26.21
C LEU A 121 15.05 -31.43 26.05
N GLN A 122 15.78 -31.14 24.98
CA GLN A 122 17.13 -31.66 24.73
C GLN A 122 18.07 -30.52 24.32
N THR A 123 19.26 -30.43 24.90
CA THR A 123 20.27 -29.44 24.54
C THR A 123 20.88 -29.71 23.16
N ARG A 124 21.15 -28.63 22.40
CA ARG A 124 21.76 -28.64 21.06
C ARG A 124 22.85 -27.57 20.92
N PRO A 125 24.03 -27.76 21.53
CA PRO A 125 25.15 -26.83 21.37
C PRO A 125 25.61 -26.71 19.90
N ASP A 126 25.36 -27.74 19.07
CA ASP A 126 25.60 -27.76 17.62
C ASP A 126 24.78 -26.75 16.80
N ALA A 127 23.83 -26.05 17.43
CA ALA A 127 22.99 -25.04 16.78
C ALA A 127 23.51 -23.58 16.93
N LEU A 128 24.62 -23.35 17.63
CA LEU A 128 25.06 -22.01 18.05
C LEU A 128 26.51 -21.69 17.70
N ILE A 129 26.77 -20.40 17.41
CA ILE A 129 28.14 -19.88 17.27
C ILE A 129 28.75 -19.68 18.67
N ASN A 130 29.57 -20.64 19.10
CA ASN A 130 30.38 -20.54 20.31
C ASN A 130 31.89 -20.45 19.96
N PRO A 131 32.57 -19.32 20.22
CA PRO A 131 33.99 -19.15 19.89
C PRO A 131 34.94 -20.03 20.71
N TRP A 132 34.49 -20.62 21.83
CA TRP A 132 35.32 -21.49 22.69
C TRP A 132 35.23 -22.98 22.32
N HIS A 133 34.38 -23.34 21.36
CA HIS A 133 34.05 -24.75 21.07
C HIS A 133 35.21 -25.56 20.44
N LEU A 134 36.23 -24.89 19.90
CA LEU A 134 37.44 -25.49 19.33
C LEU A 134 38.41 -26.08 20.37
N LEU A 135 38.18 -25.84 21.67
CA LEU A 135 39.07 -26.27 22.76
C LEU A 135 38.48 -27.38 23.65
N GLN A 136 37.23 -27.79 23.43
CA GLN A 136 36.51 -28.65 24.38
C GLN A 136 35.51 -29.63 23.73
N GLU A 137 35.96 -30.39 22.72
CA GLU A 137 35.14 -31.35 21.96
C GLU A 137 34.48 -32.48 22.81
N SER A 138 34.88 -32.67 24.07
CA SER A 138 34.44 -33.78 24.93
C SER A 138 33.35 -33.46 25.96
N ALA A 139 33.00 -32.18 26.19
CA ALA A 139 32.23 -31.79 27.39
C ALA A 139 30.71 -31.56 27.19
N GLN A 140 30.23 -31.32 25.96
CA GLN A 140 28.84 -30.92 25.71
C GLN A 140 28.17 -31.80 24.63
N ALA A 141 28.04 -33.09 24.92
CA ALA A 141 27.20 -33.99 24.13
C ALA A 141 25.71 -33.62 24.24
N LYS A 142 24.92 -33.99 23.22
CA LYS A 142 23.47 -33.77 23.15
C LYS A 142 22.77 -34.42 24.35
N ARG A 143 22.38 -33.62 25.33
CA ARG A 143 21.83 -34.09 26.61
C ARG A 143 20.32 -33.86 26.63
N THR A 144 19.55 -34.93 26.73
CA THR A 144 18.13 -34.84 27.10
C THR A 144 18.06 -34.38 28.55
N LEU A 145 17.30 -33.30 28.80
CA LEU A 145 17.10 -32.77 30.14
C LEU A 145 16.13 -33.70 30.92
N PRO A 146 16.18 -33.70 32.27
CA PRO A 146 15.27 -34.48 33.09
C PRO A 146 13.79 -34.25 32.74
N ALA A 147 12.96 -35.27 32.98
CA ALA A 147 11.52 -35.05 32.99
C ALA A 147 11.16 -33.99 34.05
N HIS A 148 10.17 -33.16 33.76
CA HIS A 148 9.71 -32.04 34.60
C HIS A 148 10.66 -30.81 34.67
N THR A 149 11.75 -30.75 33.88
CA THR A 149 12.52 -29.50 33.75
C THR A 149 11.68 -28.41 33.08
N SER A 150 11.41 -27.32 33.81
CA SER A 150 10.64 -26.19 33.31
C SER A 150 11.45 -25.31 32.36
N ILE A 151 10.79 -24.66 31.40
CA ILE A 151 11.44 -23.70 30.50
C ILE A 151 12.07 -22.51 31.27
N THR A 152 11.53 -22.15 32.43
CA THR A 152 12.09 -21.11 33.30
C THR A 152 13.45 -21.50 33.84
N GLN A 153 13.62 -22.76 34.31
CA GLN A 153 14.93 -23.28 34.73
C GLN A 153 15.93 -23.28 33.58
N VAL A 154 15.53 -23.72 32.38
CA VAL A 154 16.40 -23.69 31.19
C VAL A 154 16.79 -22.27 30.80
N TYR A 155 15.88 -21.31 30.91
CA TYR A 155 16.16 -19.89 30.66
C TYR A 155 17.16 -19.32 31.69
N ASP A 156 17.01 -19.68 32.97
CA ASP A 156 17.91 -19.26 34.04
C ASP A 156 19.30 -19.93 33.92
N GLU A 157 19.37 -21.21 33.50
CA GLU A 157 20.61 -21.93 33.16
C GLU A 157 21.30 -21.38 31.89
N ALA A 158 20.52 -20.82 30.96
CA ALA A 158 21.01 -20.19 29.72
C ALA A 158 21.49 -18.73 29.93
N ASP A 159 21.52 -18.25 31.17
CA ASP A 159 21.86 -16.87 31.53
C ASP A 159 21.07 -15.83 30.69
N GLY A 160 19.79 -16.17 30.44
CA GLY A 160 18.87 -15.36 29.66
C GLY A 160 19.04 -15.36 28.13
N ALA A 161 20.00 -16.10 27.57
CA ALA A 161 20.29 -16.13 26.12
C ALA A 161 20.00 -17.51 25.49
N LEU A 162 18.73 -17.73 25.10
CA LEU A 162 18.18 -19.05 24.78
C LEU A 162 17.62 -19.16 23.35
N LEU A 163 17.99 -20.22 22.62
CA LEU A 163 17.36 -20.62 21.36
C LEU A 163 16.40 -21.81 21.58
N ILE A 164 15.14 -21.65 21.18
CA ILE A 164 14.12 -22.71 21.25
C ILE A 164 13.82 -23.22 19.82
N LEU A 165 14.24 -24.46 19.58
CA LEU A 165 14.02 -25.20 18.34
C LEU A 165 12.93 -26.27 18.53
N GLY A 166 12.41 -26.79 17.42
CA GLY A 166 11.44 -27.88 17.42
C GLY A 166 10.60 -27.91 16.16
N GLU A 167 9.87 -29.00 15.96
CA GLU A 167 9.10 -29.25 14.74
C GLU A 167 7.86 -28.36 14.58
N PRO A 168 7.25 -28.29 13.39
CA PRO A 168 5.96 -27.63 13.17
C PRO A 168 4.89 -28.23 14.08
N GLY A 169 4.26 -27.42 14.93
CA GLY A 169 3.26 -27.88 15.89
C GLY A 169 3.79 -28.43 17.22
N ALA A 170 5.12 -28.42 17.44
CA ALA A 170 5.75 -28.87 18.69
C ALA A 170 5.44 -27.99 19.92
N GLY A 171 4.86 -26.79 19.74
CA GLY A 171 4.47 -25.91 20.85
C GLY A 171 5.44 -24.77 21.19
N LYS A 172 6.42 -24.45 20.32
CA LYS A 172 7.43 -23.38 20.53
C LYS A 172 6.85 -22.06 21.06
N THR A 173 5.88 -21.47 20.35
CA THR A 173 5.20 -20.24 20.79
C THR A 173 4.50 -20.43 22.14
N THR A 174 3.85 -21.57 22.38
CA THR A 174 3.19 -21.87 23.67
C THR A 174 4.21 -21.88 24.81
N LEU A 175 5.33 -22.59 24.63
CA LEU A 175 6.41 -22.70 25.61
C LEU A 175 7.09 -21.34 25.89
N MET A 176 7.30 -20.53 24.84
CA MET A 176 7.80 -19.16 24.97
C MET A 176 6.78 -18.25 25.69
N LEU A 177 5.48 -18.42 25.47
CA LEU A 177 4.43 -17.68 26.17
C LEU A 177 4.25 -18.13 27.63
N GLU A 178 4.47 -19.40 27.94
CA GLU A 178 4.58 -19.90 29.31
C GLU A 178 5.77 -19.29 30.04
N LEU A 179 6.95 -19.24 29.40
CA LEU A 179 8.11 -18.51 29.91
C LEU A 179 7.76 -17.02 30.10
N THR A 180 7.14 -16.38 29.11
CA THR A 180 6.68 -14.99 29.18
C THR A 180 5.75 -14.75 30.38
N ARG A 181 4.83 -15.67 30.69
CA ARG A 181 3.94 -15.59 31.86
C ARG A 181 4.72 -15.58 33.17
N HIS A 182 5.74 -16.43 33.31
CA HIS A 182 6.59 -16.46 34.50
C HIS A 182 7.48 -15.20 34.61
N LEU A 183 8.07 -14.76 33.50
CA LEU A 183 8.87 -13.53 33.45
C LEU A 183 8.03 -12.27 33.76
N LEU A 184 6.78 -12.21 33.30
CA LEU A 184 5.82 -11.15 33.65
C LEU A 184 5.53 -11.14 35.15
N ASN A 185 5.33 -12.31 35.77
CA ASN A 185 5.13 -12.40 37.22
C ASN A 185 6.36 -11.89 37.99
N ARG A 186 7.58 -12.30 37.58
CA ARG A 186 8.84 -11.78 38.15
C ARG A 186 8.93 -10.25 38.01
N ALA A 187 8.66 -9.72 36.82
CA ALA A 187 8.75 -8.28 36.51
C ALA A 187 7.66 -7.40 37.16
N GLU A 188 6.55 -8.01 37.61
CA GLU A 188 5.51 -7.35 38.42
C GLU A 188 5.81 -7.40 39.93
N GLN A 189 6.60 -8.38 40.39
CA GLN A 189 6.99 -8.54 41.80
C GLN A 189 8.23 -7.74 42.18
N ASP A 190 9.23 -7.67 41.30
CA ASP A 190 10.43 -6.84 41.47
C ASP A 190 10.58 -5.85 40.29
N GLU A 191 10.73 -4.57 40.63
CA GLU A 191 10.96 -3.50 39.66
C GLU A 191 12.33 -3.61 38.96
N HIS A 192 13.32 -4.26 39.58
CA HIS A 192 14.68 -4.42 39.04
C HIS A 192 14.77 -5.46 37.91
N HIS A 193 13.79 -6.36 37.78
CA HIS A 193 13.75 -7.32 36.67
C HIS A 193 13.45 -6.63 35.33
N LEU A 194 13.95 -7.19 34.23
CA LEU A 194 13.70 -6.65 32.90
C LEU A 194 12.22 -6.76 32.47
N LEU A 195 11.83 -5.93 31.51
CA LEU A 195 10.51 -5.94 30.86
C LEU A 195 10.46 -7.04 29.77
N PRO A 196 9.77 -8.18 29.97
CA PRO A 196 9.62 -9.17 28.91
C PRO A 196 8.66 -8.68 27.83
N VAL A 197 9.13 -8.60 26.58
CA VAL A 197 8.33 -8.17 25.44
C VAL A 197 8.47 -9.14 24.27
N VAL A 198 7.33 -9.55 23.70
CA VAL A 198 7.28 -10.53 22.60
C VAL A 198 7.17 -9.83 21.25
N PHE A 199 8.11 -10.11 20.35
CA PHE A 199 8.17 -9.59 18.99
C PHE A 199 8.02 -10.73 17.98
N ASN A 200 7.38 -10.49 16.83
CA ASN A 200 7.29 -11.49 15.77
C ASN A 200 8.22 -11.08 14.62
N LEU A 201 9.22 -11.91 14.33
CA LEU A 201 10.28 -11.62 13.35
C LEU A 201 9.77 -11.49 11.91
N SER A 202 8.59 -12.03 11.58
CA SER A 202 8.02 -11.89 10.22
C SER A 202 7.81 -10.42 9.81
N SER A 203 7.57 -9.49 10.73
CA SER A 203 7.43 -8.06 10.40
C SER A 203 8.76 -7.39 10.06
N TRP A 204 9.88 -7.89 10.59
CA TRP A 204 11.22 -7.37 10.30
C TRP A 204 11.55 -7.47 8.81
N ALA A 205 11.17 -8.58 8.18
CA ALA A 205 11.40 -8.85 6.75
C ALA A 205 10.79 -7.80 5.81
N ALA A 206 9.72 -7.12 6.23
CA ALA A 206 9.06 -6.08 5.44
C ALA A 206 9.83 -4.75 5.45
N ARG A 207 10.37 -4.33 6.61
CA ARG A 207 11.06 -3.04 6.77
C ARG A 207 12.58 -3.12 6.57
N ARG A 208 13.22 -4.26 6.91
CA ARG A 208 14.68 -4.50 6.81
C ARG A 208 15.53 -3.40 7.48
N LEU A 209 15.05 -2.90 8.62
CA LEU A 209 15.74 -1.90 9.44
C LEU A 209 16.80 -2.56 10.34
N PRO A 210 17.79 -1.80 10.84
CA PRO A 210 18.61 -2.24 11.98
C PRO A 210 17.71 -2.69 13.14
N LEU A 211 18.07 -3.79 13.81
CA LEU A 211 17.16 -4.43 14.79
C LEU A 211 16.69 -3.44 15.88
N ARG A 212 17.57 -2.57 16.37
CA ARG A 212 17.24 -1.49 17.32
C ARG A 212 16.07 -0.63 16.86
N ASP A 213 16.12 -0.13 15.62
CA ASP A 213 15.12 0.79 15.11
C ASP A 213 13.79 0.07 14.80
N TRP A 214 13.87 -1.20 14.39
CA TRP A 214 12.70 -2.08 14.30
C TRP A 214 12.07 -2.39 15.67
N LEU A 215 12.85 -2.61 16.72
CA LEU A 215 12.34 -2.82 18.09
C LEU A 215 11.63 -1.56 18.62
N ILE A 216 12.20 -0.38 18.39
CA ILE A 216 11.58 0.92 18.74
C ILE A 216 10.27 1.11 17.97
N ASP A 217 10.26 0.78 16.68
CA ASP A 217 9.06 0.75 15.85
C ASP A 217 8.02 -0.21 16.46
N GLU A 218 8.32 -1.49 16.65
CA GLU A 218 7.37 -2.48 17.21
C GLU A 218 6.85 -2.11 18.61
N LEU A 219 7.67 -1.52 19.48
CA LEU A 219 7.24 -0.98 20.77
C LEU A 219 6.26 0.18 20.61
N HIS A 220 6.53 1.09 19.68
CA HIS A 220 5.63 2.20 19.39
C HIS A 220 4.32 1.76 18.77
N ASP A 221 4.45 0.85 17.83
CA ASP A 221 3.42 0.32 16.98
C ASP A 221 2.52 -0.60 17.84
N LYS A 222 2.94 -1.84 18.05
CA LYS A 222 2.15 -2.89 18.70
C LYS A 222 1.79 -2.58 20.15
N TYR A 223 2.72 -2.00 20.90
CA TYR A 223 2.57 -1.76 22.34
C TYR A 223 2.22 -0.32 22.71
N GLN A 224 2.06 0.58 21.73
CA GLN A 224 1.68 1.99 21.96
C GLN A 224 2.62 2.71 22.95
N VAL A 225 3.91 2.40 22.91
CA VAL A 225 4.95 3.06 23.72
C VAL A 225 5.41 4.35 23.00
N PRO A 226 5.59 5.49 23.69
CA PRO A 226 6.16 6.67 23.03
C PRO A 226 7.58 6.37 22.53
N ARG A 227 7.92 6.72 21.28
CA ARG A 227 9.23 6.38 20.66
C ARG A 227 10.44 6.76 21.53
N LYS A 228 10.39 7.89 22.25
CA LYS A 228 11.44 8.30 23.20
C LYS A 228 11.61 7.34 24.38
N VAL A 229 10.51 6.80 24.90
CA VAL A 229 10.52 5.81 26.01
C VAL A 229 11.02 4.46 25.50
N GLY A 230 10.57 4.03 24.32
CA GLY A 230 11.08 2.82 23.66
C GLY A 230 12.57 2.90 23.31
N GLN A 231 13.04 4.07 22.84
CA GLN A 231 14.47 4.35 22.63
C GLN A 231 15.25 4.19 23.94
N ASN A 232 14.81 4.88 25.00
CA ASN A 232 15.45 4.80 26.31
C ASN A 232 15.56 3.34 26.77
N TRP A 233 14.46 2.60 26.83
CA TRP A 233 14.43 1.21 27.30
C TRP A 233 15.27 0.22 26.48
N ILE A 234 15.50 0.48 25.18
CA ILE A 234 16.40 -0.34 24.34
C ILE A 234 17.86 0.08 24.55
N ASP A 235 18.13 1.37 24.73
CA ASP A 235 19.48 1.90 24.95
C ASP A 235 19.99 1.66 26.39
N THR A 236 19.09 1.52 27.38
CA THR A 236 19.39 1.17 28.79
C THR A 236 19.31 -0.33 29.08
N GLU A 237 18.96 -1.15 28.08
CA GLU A 237 18.82 -2.60 28.20
C GLU A 237 17.80 -2.98 29.31
N ASP A 238 16.67 -2.26 29.36
CA ASP A 238 15.55 -2.52 30.27
C ASP A 238 14.61 -3.62 29.76
N ILE A 239 14.73 -4.03 28.50
CA ILE A 239 13.82 -4.99 27.83
C ILE A 239 14.49 -6.34 27.60
N LEU A 240 13.77 -7.39 27.97
CA LEU A 240 14.05 -8.79 27.63
C LEU A 240 13.32 -9.14 26.33
N LEU A 241 14.07 -9.59 25.33
CA LEU A 241 13.61 -9.77 23.96
C LEU A 241 13.11 -11.21 23.71
N LEU A 242 11.80 -11.42 23.57
CA LEU A 242 11.21 -12.71 23.18
C LEU A 242 10.85 -12.68 21.69
N LEU A 243 11.71 -13.23 20.83
CA LEU A 243 11.61 -13.17 19.37
C LEU A 243 11.01 -14.46 18.79
N ASP A 244 9.78 -14.41 18.31
CA ASP A 244 9.09 -15.57 17.72
C ASP A 244 9.14 -15.57 16.18
N GLY A 245 9.08 -16.77 15.58
CA GLY A 245 8.85 -16.96 14.15
C GLY A 245 10.03 -16.65 13.23
N LEU A 246 11.27 -17.00 13.60
CA LEU A 246 12.42 -16.83 12.69
C LEU A 246 12.26 -17.62 11.37
N ASP A 247 11.55 -18.75 11.39
CA ASP A 247 11.20 -19.52 10.19
C ASP A 247 10.12 -18.85 9.30
N GLU A 248 9.36 -17.89 9.85
CA GLU A 248 8.32 -17.14 9.13
C GLU A 248 8.88 -15.93 8.36
N VAL A 249 10.11 -15.52 8.67
CA VAL A 249 10.89 -14.57 7.85
C VAL A 249 11.07 -15.15 6.43
N ASN A 250 10.91 -14.29 5.41
CA ASN A 250 11.11 -14.67 4.01
C ASN A 250 12.49 -15.32 3.83
N ALA A 251 12.55 -16.49 3.19
CA ALA A 251 13.77 -17.28 3.00
C ALA A 251 14.95 -16.46 2.46
N ALA A 252 14.71 -15.52 1.54
CA ALA A 252 15.74 -14.66 0.95
C ALA A 252 16.38 -13.66 1.94
N HIS A 253 15.82 -13.49 3.15
CA HIS A 253 16.21 -12.49 4.14
C HIS A 253 16.46 -13.08 5.55
N ARG A 254 16.36 -14.41 5.73
CA ARG A 254 16.57 -15.08 7.03
C ARG A 254 17.99 -14.91 7.57
N ALA A 255 19.00 -15.15 6.73
CA ALA A 255 20.41 -14.97 7.11
C ALA A 255 20.68 -13.54 7.60
N THR A 256 20.25 -12.53 6.83
CA THR A 256 20.38 -11.11 7.20
C THR A 256 19.61 -10.76 8.50
N CYS A 257 18.55 -11.49 8.84
CA CYS A 257 17.84 -11.32 10.12
C CYS A 257 18.69 -11.86 11.29
N ILE A 258 19.31 -13.03 11.13
CA ILE A 258 20.28 -13.58 12.10
C ILE A 258 21.48 -12.64 12.25
N ASP A 259 22.01 -12.11 11.16
CA ASP A 259 23.12 -11.14 11.18
C ASP A 259 22.73 -9.86 11.94
N ALA A 260 21.50 -9.36 11.77
CA ALA A 260 20.99 -8.21 12.50
C ALA A 260 20.83 -8.48 14.01
N ILE A 261 20.43 -9.70 14.40
CA ILE A 261 20.35 -10.12 15.81
C ILE A 261 21.76 -10.25 16.42
N ASN A 262 22.68 -10.92 15.73
CA ASN A 262 24.07 -11.05 16.15
C ASN A 262 24.75 -9.67 16.29
N THR A 263 24.55 -8.77 15.32
CA THR A 263 25.09 -7.40 15.35
C THR A 263 24.50 -6.57 16.50
N PHE A 264 23.21 -6.70 16.77
CA PHE A 264 22.58 -6.03 17.91
C PHE A 264 23.17 -6.52 19.24
N ARG A 265 23.31 -7.84 19.42
CA ARG A 265 23.90 -8.43 20.62
C ARG A 265 25.39 -8.08 20.79
N GLN A 266 26.16 -8.01 19.70
CA GLN A 266 27.55 -7.51 19.76
C GLN A 266 27.65 -6.06 20.25
N LYS A 267 26.65 -5.22 19.94
CA LYS A 267 26.62 -3.81 20.34
C LYS A 267 26.08 -3.58 21.76
N HIS A 268 25.11 -4.38 22.19
CA HIS A 268 24.40 -4.26 23.47
C HIS A 268 24.75 -5.41 24.47
N GLY A 269 25.85 -6.12 24.25
CA GLY A 269 26.40 -7.10 25.21
C GLY A 269 25.42 -8.20 25.67
N MET A 270 25.12 -8.20 26.98
CA MET A 270 24.46 -9.29 27.72
C MET A 270 22.92 -9.21 27.72
N VAL A 271 22.29 -8.47 26.79
CA VAL A 271 20.81 -8.37 26.70
C VAL A 271 20.17 -9.77 26.66
N PRO A 272 19.29 -10.12 27.63
CA PRO A 272 18.55 -11.36 27.62
C PRO A 272 17.59 -11.44 26.42
N ILE A 273 17.71 -12.54 25.69
CA ILE A 273 17.08 -12.76 24.39
C ILE A 273 16.71 -14.23 24.24
N VAL A 274 15.45 -14.48 23.89
CA VAL A 274 14.91 -15.80 23.59
C VAL A 274 14.47 -15.80 22.14
N VAL A 275 14.92 -16.76 21.34
CA VAL A 275 14.56 -16.85 19.91
C VAL A 275 13.88 -18.18 19.62
N CYS A 276 12.75 -18.17 18.90
CA CYS A 276 12.07 -19.38 18.44
C CYS A 276 12.23 -19.59 16.94
N SER A 277 12.56 -20.82 16.54
CA SER A 277 12.64 -21.23 15.12
C SER A 277 12.30 -22.71 14.92
N ARG A 278 12.00 -23.12 13.70
CA ARG A 278 11.92 -24.56 13.36
C ARG A 278 13.31 -25.16 13.15
N SER A 279 13.48 -26.41 13.55
CA SER A 279 14.76 -27.13 13.48
C SER A 279 15.28 -27.20 12.04
N ALA A 280 14.49 -27.71 11.10
CA ALA A 280 14.89 -27.92 9.71
C ALA A 280 15.24 -26.59 8.99
N GLU A 281 14.35 -25.59 9.08
CA GLU A 281 14.59 -24.29 8.46
C GLU A 281 15.80 -23.56 9.07
N TYR A 282 16.05 -23.68 10.38
CA TYR A 282 17.22 -23.09 11.03
C TYR A 282 18.54 -23.78 10.63
N HIS A 283 18.59 -25.12 10.65
CA HIS A 283 19.80 -25.86 10.25
C HIS A 283 20.12 -25.73 8.74
N SER A 284 19.18 -25.28 7.92
CA SER A 284 19.42 -24.99 6.49
C SER A 284 20.17 -23.68 6.22
N LEU A 285 20.38 -22.84 7.24
CA LEU A 285 21.04 -21.53 7.12
C LEU A 285 22.55 -21.63 7.35
N SER A 286 23.33 -20.89 6.55
CA SER A 286 24.79 -20.79 6.69
C SER A 286 25.25 -19.96 7.89
N THR A 287 24.38 -19.10 8.42
CA THR A 287 24.61 -18.24 9.58
C THR A 287 23.79 -18.73 10.77
N GLN A 288 24.46 -18.95 11.91
CA GLN A 288 23.81 -19.33 13.17
C GLN A 288 23.74 -18.14 14.14
N LEU A 289 22.89 -18.24 15.16
CA LEU A 289 22.83 -17.28 16.26
C LEU A 289 24.00 -17.49 17.22
N SER A 290 24.57 -16.39 17.74
CA SER A 290 25.45 -16.45 18.91
C SER A 290 24.59 -16.23 20.16
N LEU A 291 24.35 -17.31 20.91
CA LEU A 291 23.59 -17.36 22.17
C LEU A 291 24.30 -18.34 23.12
N GLN A 292 23.85 -18.46 24.37
CA GLN A 292 24.50 -19.33 25.37
C GLN A 292 23.99 -20.78 25.30
N MET A 293 22.67 -20.98 25.17
CA MET A 293 22.07 -22.31 25.15
C MET A 293 21.04 -22.43 24.03
N ALA A 294 20.95 -23.62 23.45
CA ALA A 294 19.88 -24.00 22.53
C ALA A 294 19.23 -25.31 22.99
N VAL A 295 17.90 -25.36 22.93
CA VAL A 295 17.10 -26.54 23.25
C VAL A 295 16.15 -26.89 22.12
N VAL A 296 15.99 -28.19 21.85
CA VAL A 296 14.98 -28.75 20.95
C VAL A 296 13.85 -29.35 21.78
N ILE A 297 12.63 -28.88 21.54
CA ILE A 297 11.40 -29.51 22.04
C ILE A 297 11.30 -30.93 21.47
N GLN A 298 11.24 -31.91 22.36
CA GLN A 298 11.09 -33.32 22.01
C GLN A 298 9.63 -33.64 21.65
N PRO A 299 9.40 -34.66 20.79
CA PRO A 299 8.06 -35.20 20.58
C PRO A 299 7.47 -35.73 21.88
N LEU A 300 6.14 -35.69 22.00
CA LEU A 300 5.41 -36.18 23.17
C LEU A 300 5.66 -37.68 23.37
N ALA A 301 6.04 -38.06 24.59
CA ALA A 301 6.20 -39.46 24.95
C ALA A 301 4.83 -40.16 25.02
N PRO A 302 4.71 -41.45 24.64
CA PRO A 302 3.43 -42.17 24.68
C PRO A 302 2.71 -42.12 26.04
N ARG A 303 3.46 -42.08 27.15
CA ARG A 303 2.91 -41.91 28.51
C ARG A 303 2.20 -40.57 28.71
N GLN A 304 2.72 -39.49 28.13
CA GLN A 304 2.13 -38.15 28.21
C GLN A 304 0.84 -38.06 27.39
N ILE A 305 0.83 -38.70 26.22
CA ILE A 305 -0.36 -38.84 25.36
C ILE A 305 -1.45 -39.63 26.10
N GLU A 306 -1.12 -40.80 26.66
CA GLU A 306 -2.02 -41.64 27.46
C GLU A 306 -2.61 -40.87 28.66
N GLN A 307 -1.78 -40.10 29.37
CA GLN A 307 -2.22 -39.29 30.52
C GLN A 307 -3.11 -38.12 30.11
N TYR A 308 -2.80 -37.41 29.02
CA TYR A 308 -3.65 -36.36 28.46
C TYR A 308 -5.05 -36.87 28.12
N LEU A 309 -5.14 -38.01 27.42
CA LEU A 309 -6.42 -38.61 27.03
C LEU A 309 -7.22 -39.09 28.25
N LYS A 310 -6.56 -39.69 29.25
CA LYS A 310 -7.19 -40.09 30.52
C LYS A 310 -7.75 -38.91 31.30
N ASN A 311 -7.04 -37.78 31.33
CA ASN A 311 -7.48 -36.57 32.02
C ASN A 311 -8.76 -35.95 31.41
N VAL A 312 -8.97 -36.11 30.10
CA VAL A 312 -10.22 -35.68 29.42
C VAL A 312 -11.35 -36.71 29.62
N GLY A 313 -11.01 -37.99 29.79
CA GLY A 313 -11.94 -39.05 30.20
C GLY A 313 -12.78 -39.64 29.06
N ARG A 314 -13.97 -40.14 29.40
CA ARG A 314 -14.83 -41.00 28.53
C ARG A 314 -14.95 -40.56 27.07
N PRO A 315 -15.09 -39.26 26.71
CA PRO A 315 -15.21 -38.86 25.31
C PRO A 315 -13.99 -39.20 24.43
N LEU A 316 -12.79 -39.39 24.98
CA LEU A 316 -11.60 -39.71 24.19
C LEU A 316 -11.19 -41.19 24.28
N GLU A 317 -12.00 -42.05 24.89
CA GLU A 317 -11.63 -43.45 25.12
C GLU A 317 -11.48 -44.25 23.82
N ALA A 318 -12.35 -44.03 22.82
CA ALA A 318 -12.21 -44.64 21.50
C ALA A 318 -10.92 -44.18 20.79
N LEU A 319 -10.56 -42.88 20.90
CA LEU A 319 -9.30 -42.36 20.36
C LEU A 319 -8.09 -42.95 21.09
N ARG A 320 -8.17 -43.14 22.42
CA ARG A 320 -7.12 -43.78 23.23
C ARG A 320 -6.84 -45.21 22.77
N ILE A 321 -7.89 -45.98 22.48
CA ILE A 321 -7.79 -47.34 21.94
C ILE A 321 -7.24 -47.31 20.51
N ALA A 322 -7.74 -46.41 19.65
CA ALA A 322 -7.27 -46.29 18.27
C ALA A 322 -5.76 -45.97 18.17
N LEU A 323 -5.26 -45.09 19.03
CA LEU A 323 -3.83 -44.73 19.12
C LEU A 323 -2.91 -45.89 19.57
N GLN A 324 -3.47 -46.95 20.15
CA GLN A 324 -2.74 -48.17 20.51
C GLN A 324 -2.75 -49.22 19.38
N GLN A 325 -3.67 -49.10 18.42
CA GLN A 325 -3.86 -50.04 17.30
C GLN A 325 -3.32 -49.51 15.97
N ASP A 326 -3.18 -48.18 15.83
CA ASP A 326 -2.80 -47.51 14.58
C ASP A 326 -1.51 -46.70 14.74
N PHE A 327 -0.44 -47.21 14.12
CA PHE A 327 0.89 -46.59 14.13
C PHE A 327 0.89 -45.17 13.54
N TYR A 328 0.12 -44.90 12.49
CA TYR A 328 0.09 -43.58 11.85
C TYR A 328 -0.65 -42.55 12.71
N LEU A 329 -1.71 -42.95 13.42
CA LEU A 329 -2.33 -42.08 14.42
C LEU A 329 -1.36 -41.79 15.58
N GLN A 330 -0.62 -42.82 16.03
CA GLN A 330 0.38 -42.68 17.09
C GLN A 330 1.49 -41.70 16.69
N GLU A 331 2.04 -41.84 15.48
CA GLU A 331 3.06 -40.95 14.91
C GLU A 331 2.57 -39.49 14.85
N LEU A 332 1.36 -39.27 14.33
CA LEU A 332 0.77 -37.93 14.26
C LEU A 332 0.53 -37.32 15.65
N ALA A 333 0.10 -38.11 16.64
CA ALA A 333 -0.16 -37.65 18.01
C ALA A 333 1.10 -37.23 18.79
N THR A 334 2.31 -37.47 18.27
CA THR A 334 3.56 -37.05 18.91
C THR A 334 3.77 -35.54 18.99
N THR A 335 3.00 -34.72 18.24
CA THR A 335 3.02 -33.26 18.41
C THR A 335 1.81 -32.78 19.21
N PRO A 336 1.96 -31.84 20.17
CA PRO A 336 0.84 -31.32 20.95
C PRO A 336 -0.29 -30.81 20.05
N LEU A 337 0.05 -30.07 18.98
CA LEU A 337 -0.92 -29.56 18.02
C LEU A 337 -1.80 -30.68 17.45
N MET A 338 -1.19 -31.72 16.88
CA MET A 338 -1.96 -32.82 16.28
C MET A 338 -2.75 -33.60 17.31
N LEU A 339 -2.21 -33.82 18.52
CA LEU A 339 -2.96 -34.43 19.62
C LEU A 339 -4.24 -33.63 19.97
N SER A 340 -4.15 -32.29 19.99
CA SER A 340 -5.33 -31.42 20.20
C SER A 340 -6.33 -31.49 19.04
N VAL A 341 -5.85 -31.58 17.80
CA VAL A 341 -6.70 -31.72 16.60
C VAL A 341 -7.41 -33.07 16.60
N LEU A 342 -6.69 -34.16 16.91
CA LEU A 342 -7.24 -35.51 17.07
C LEU A 342 -8.30 -35.55 18.17
N ALA A 343 -7.99 -35.00 19.35
CA ALA A 343 -8.91 -34.93 20.48
C ALA A 343 -10.19 -34.15 20.14
N LEU A 344 -10.08 -33.05 19.39
CA LEU A 344 -11.24 -32.27 18.95
C LEU A 344 -12.04 -32.95 17.82
N ALA A 345 -11.37 -33.59 16.86
CA ALA A 345 -12.00 -34.27 15.72
C ALA A 345 -12.77 -35.52 16.16
N TYR A 346 -12.15 -36.38 16.97
CA TYR A 346 -12.65 -37.70 17.33
C TYR A 346 -13.40 -37.77 18.67
N HIS A 347 -13.68 -36.63 19.31
CA HIS A 347 -14.40 -36.53 20.58
C HIS A 347 -15.75 -37.31 20.57
N GLY A 348 -15.87 -38.42 21.29
CA GLY A 348 -17.09 -39.22 21.33
C GLY A 348 -17.50 -39.83 19.99
N MET A 349 -16.56 -40.01 19.05
CA MET A 349 -16.75 -40.82 17.84
C MET A 349 -16.52 -42.31 18.19
N PRO A 350 -17.28 -43.27 17.62
CA PRO A 350 -17.03 -44.71 17.84
C PRO A 350 -15.70 -45.15 17.23
N LEU A 351 -15.14 -46.24 17.77
CA LEU A 351 -13.81 -46.76 17.39
C LEU A 351 -13.72 -47.12 15.89
N ASP A 352 -14.78 -47.71 15.34
CA ASP A 352 -14.83 -48.23 13.96
C ASP A 352 -14.73 -47.11 12.90
N GLU A 353 -15.17 -45.90 13.22
CA GLU A 353 -15.04 -44.71 12.35
C GLU A 353 -13.61 -44.12 12.38
N ILE A 354 -12.82 -44.42 13.42
CA ILE A 354 -11.45 -43.90 13.60
C ILE A 354 -10.42 -44.82 12.92
N LEU A 355 -10.60 -46.13 12.99
CA LEU A 355 -9.65 -47.16 12.54
C LEU A 355 -9.63 -47.43 11.02
N GLN A 356 -10.01 -46.45 10.19
CA GLN A 356 -10.00 -46.64 8.75
C GLN A 356 -8.55 -46.74 8.24
N ASN A 357 -8.22 -47.86 7.57
CA ASN A 357 -6.88 -48.13 7.05
C ASN A 357 -6.59 -47.23 5.85
N ASP A 358 -5.55 -46.41 5.98
CA ASP A 358 -5.15 -45.45 4.94
C ASP A 358 -3.68 -45.06 5.11
N THR A 359 -3.08 -44.43 4.09
CA THR A 359 -1.69 -43.94 4.15
C THR A 359 -1.55 -42.76 5.13
N LEU A 360 -0.34 -42.51 5.66
CA LEU A 360 -0.07 -41.39 6.58
C LEU A 360 -0.57 -40.03 6.06
N GLU A 361 -0.38 -39.74 4.75
CA GLU A 361 -0.83 -38.46 4.18
C GLU A 361 -2.36 -38.41 4.02
N ASN A 362 -2.99 -39.49 3.54
CA ASN A 362 -4.45 -39.58 3.44
C ASN A 362 -5.10 -39.47 4.82
N LYS A 363 -4.59 -40.20 5.81
CA LYS A 363 -5.00 -40.15 7.21
C LYS A 363 -4.87 -38.73 7.78
N ARG A 364 -3.78 -38.01 7.50
CA ARG A 364 -3.63 -36.59 7.87
C ARG A 364 -4.71 -35.71 7.22
N ARG A 365 -5.00 -35.90 5.93
CA ARG A 365 -6.09 -35.18 5.22
C ARG A 365 -7.46 -35.52 5.82
N GLN A 366 -7.72 -36.78 6.13
CA GLN A 366 -8.96 -37.27 6.77
C GLN A 366 -9.14 -36.65 8.16
N ILE A 367 -8.11 -36.63 9.00
CA ILE A 367 -8.14 -35.99 10.33
C ILE A 367 -8.55 -34.51 10.21
N PHE A 368 -7.94 -33.77 9.27
CA PHE A 368 -8.32 -32.37 9.04
C PHE A 368 -9.72 -32.22 8.42
N ALA A 369 -10.19 -33.16 7.60
CA ALA A 369 -11.56 -33.18 7.08
C ALA A 369 -12.58 -33.37 8.20
N THR A 370 -12.40 -34.38 9.05
CA THR A 370 -13.23 -34.65 10.23
C THR A 370 -13.18 -33.47 11.21
N TYR A 371 -12.01 -32.91 11.48
CA TYR A 371 -11.85 -31.71 12.31
C TYR A 371 -12.66 -30.52 11.76
N VAL A 372 -12.51 -30.20 10.46
CA VAL A 372 -13.23 -29.07 9.85
C VAL A 372 -14.73 -29.32 9.84
N GLN A 373 -15.20 -30.50 9.41
CA GLN A 373 -16.62 -30.85 9.42
C GLN A 373 -17.21 -30.68 10.82
N ARG A 374 -16.48 -31.11 11.86
CA ARG A 374 -16.90 -31.03 13.25
C ARG A 374 -16.91 -29.62 13.82
N MET A 375 -15.94 -28.79 13.45
CA MET A 375 -15.93 -27.37 13.81
C MET A 375 -17.10 -26.61 13.14
N LEU A 376 -17.52 -27.03 11.95
CA LEU A 376 -18.68 -26.49 11.24
C LEU A 376 -20.03 -26.98 11.83
N THR A 377 -20.11 -28.19 12.39
CA THR A 377 -21.35 -28.70 13.04
C THR A 377 -21.50 -28.31 14.50
N ARG A 378 -20.44 -27.81 15.16
CA ARG A 378 -20.50 -27.27 16.53
C ARG A 378 -21.63 -26.23 16.69
N ARG A 379 -22.27 -26.16 17.86
CA ARG A 379 -23.25 -25.09 18.14
C ARG A 379 -22.52 -23.75 18.32
N GLY A 380 -23.03 -22.70 17.69
CA GLY A 380 -22.54 -21.32 17.74
C GLY A 380 -23.70 -20.35 17.48
N THR A 381 -23.51 -19.08 17.79
CA THR A 381 -24.58 -18.05 17.74
C THR A 381 -24.75 -17.41 16.36
N SER A 382 -23.76 -17.49 15.49
CA SER A 382 -23.82 -16.91 14.15
C SER A 382 -24.58 -17.77 13.12
N THR A 383 -25.10 -17.09 12.09
CA THR A 383 -25.91 -17.63 11.00
C THR A 383 -25.22 -18.76 10.25
N SER A 384 -25.91 -19.88 10.08
CA SER A 384 -25.40 -21.06 9.39
C SER A 384 -25.09 -20.78 7.91
N HIS A 385 -23.84 -20.99 7.51
CA HIS A 385 -23.42 -21.07 6.12
C HIS A 385 -23.32 -22.56 5.69
N PRO A 386 -23.66 -22.92 4.45
CA PRO A 386 -23.48 -24.29 3.97
C PRO A 386 -22.03 -24.76 4.15
N PRO A 387 -21.77 -25.96 4.71
CA PRO A 387 -20.41 -26.42 4.98
C PRO A 387 -19.51 -26.45 3.74
N ALA A 388 -20.01 -26.96 2.61
CA ALA A 388 -19.27 -27.01 1.36
C ALA A 388 -18.84 -25.61 0.85
N GLN A 389 -19.72 -24.61 0.96
CA GLN A 389 -19.43 -23.24 0.54
C GLN A 389 -18.45 -22.55 1.50
N THR A 390 -18.57 -22.84 2.80
CA THR A 390 -17.62 -22.38 3.83
C THR A 390 -16.21 -22.91 3.57
N ILE A 391 -16.10 -24.21 3.29
CA ILE A 391 -14.83 -24.87 2.94
C ILE A 391 -14.23 -24.23 1.68
N HIS A 392 -15.04 -24.00 0.63
CA HIS A 392 -14.58 -23.34 -0.59
C HIS A 392 -14.00 -21.94 -0.32
N TRP A 393 -14.68 -21.11 0.48
CA TRP A 393 -14.21 -19.76 0.83
C TRP A 393 -12.94 -19.76 1.70
N LEU A 394 -12.81 -20.70 2.65
CA LEU A 394 -11.59 -20.86 3.46
C LEU A 394 -10.42 -21.38 2.61
N ALA A 395 -10.66 -22.34 1.72
CA ALA A 395 -9.67 -22.87 0.79
C ALA A 395 -9.16 -21.79 -0.19
N TYR A 396 -10.07 -20.93 -0.65
CA TYR A 396 -9.72 -19.77 -1.47
C TYR A 396 -8.86 -18.75 -0.69
N LEU A 397 -9.28 -18.36 0.51
CA LEU A 397 -8.53 -17.45 1.38
C LEU A 397 -7.13 -17.99 1.69
N ALA A 398 -7.03 -19.24 2.13
CA ALA A 398 -5.76 -19.89 2.48
C ALA A 398 -4.77 -19.88 1.31
N ARG A 399 -5.24 -20.16 0.08
CA ARG A 399 -4.41 -20.11 -1.12
C ARG A 399 -3.87 -18.72 -1.40
N GLN A 400 -4.70 -17.68 -1.28
CA GLN A 400 -4.26 -16.31 -1.53
C GLN A 400 -3.30 -15.80 -0.44
N MET A 401 -3.58 -16.10 0.85
CA MET A 401 -2.64 -15.84 1.95
C MET A 401 -1.30 -16.53 1.72
N LYS A 402 -1.29 -17.81 1.31
CA LYS A 402 -0.06 -18.57 1.01
C LYS A 402 0.71 -17.98 -0.17
N ARG A 403 0.03 -17.59 -1.26
CA ARG A 403 0.66 -16.95 -2.44
C ARG A 403 1.28 -15.59 -2.11
N GLN A 404 0.63 -14.79 -1.27
CA GLN A 404 1.12 -13.47 -0.85
C GLN A 404 2.03 -13.53 0.39
N ASN A 405 2.35 -14.74 0.89
CA ASN A 405 3.11 -15.02 2.12
C ASN A 405 2.60 -14.22 3.35
N GLN A 406 1.27 -14.13 3.50
CA GLN A 406 0.60 -13.42 4.58
C GLN A 406 0.24 -14.38 5.72
N SER A 407 0.70 -14.09 6.94
CA SER A 407 0.24 -14.75 8.17
C SER A 407 -1.08 -14.15 8.69
N VAL A 408 -1.23 -12.83 8.63
CA VAL A 408 -2.46 -12.11 9.02
C VAL A 408 -3.14 -11.52 7.79
N PHE A 409 -4.45 -11.77 7.67
CA PHE A 409 -5.29 -11.26 6.59
C PHE A 409 -6.12 -10.05 7.04
N TYR A 410 -6.04 -8.96 6.28
CA TYR A 410 -6.87 -7.76 6.44
C TYR A 410 -7.78 -7.58 5.22
N ILE A 411 -9.10 -7.43 5.46
CA ILE A 411 -10.11 -7.35 4.39
C ILE A 411 -9.94 -6.14 3.46
N GLU A 412 -9.20 -5.12 3.90
CA GLU A 412 -8.87 -3.91 3.14
C GLU A 412 -7.52 -4.00 2.40
N HIS A 413 -6.80 -5.12 2.52
CA HIS A 413 -5.61 -5.43 1.70
C HIS A 413 -5.92 -6.26 0.45
N ILE A 414 -7.19 -6.62 0.22
CA ILE A 414 -7.61 -7.32 -1.01
C ILE A 414 -7.30 -6.42 -2.22
N GLN A 415 -6.44 -6.89 -3.11
CA GLN A 415 -5.99 -6.20 -4.33
C GLN A 415 -6.58 -6.88 -5.60
N PRO A 416 -6.56 -6.23 -6.79
CA PRO A 416 -7.19 -6.76 -8.00
C PRO A 416 -6.60 -8.07 -8.55
N ASP A 417 -5.36 -8.39 -8.18
CA ASP A 417 -4.67 -9.66 -8.48
C ASP A 417 -5.34 -10.88 -7.84
N TRP A 418 -6.19 -10.68 -6.82
CA TRP A 418 -7.04 -11.74 -6.29
C TRP A 418 -8.03 -12.26 -7.35
N LEU A 419 -8.41 -11.49 -8.37
CA LEU A 419 -9.30 -12.00 -9.43
C LEU A 419 -8.54 -12.98 -10.36
N GLU A 420 -8.71 -14.29 -10.16
CA GLU A 420 -8.01 -15.32 -10.94
C GLU A 420 -8.43 -15.39 -12.42
N GLU A 421 -9.65 -14.99 -12.78
CA GLU A 421 -10.15 -15.10 -14.17
C GLU A 421 -9.84 -13.84 -15.01
N PRO A 422 -9.16 -13.94 -16.17
CA PRO A 422 -8.88 -12.79 -17.03
C PRO A 422 -10.12 -12.04 -17.52
N ARG A 423 -11.30 -12.67 -17.53
CA ARG A 423 -12.57 -12.00 -17.86
C ARG A 423 -13.03 -11.10 -16.72
N THR A 424 -12.96 -11.54 -15.46
CA THR A 424 -13.37 -10.71 -14.31
C THR A 424 -12.38 -9.58 -14.05
N GLN A 425 -11.08 -9.78 -14.31
CA GLN A 425 -10.09 -8.70 -14.35
C GLN A 425 -10.46 -7.59 -15.36
N ARG A 426 -10.80 -7.94 -16.61
CA ARG A 426 -11.26 -6.95 -17.62
C ARG A 426 -12.57 -6.26 -17.23
N ILE A 427 -13.48 -6.96 -16.55
CA ILE A 427 -14.71 -6.35 -16.01
C ILE A 427 -14.37 -5.37 -14.88
N TYR A 428 -13.42 -5.72 -14.00
CA TYR A 428 -12.90 -4.81 -12.97
C TYR A 428 -12.28 -3.56 -13.60
N GLU A 429 -11.43 -3.69 -14.62
CA GLU A 429 -10.88 -2.54 -15.34
C GLU A 429 -11.99 -1.67 -15.96
N ARG A 430 -13.00 -2.27 -16.58
CA ARG A 430 -14.12 -1.51 -17.16
C ARG A 430 -14.90 -0.74 -16.09
N LEU A 431 -15.23 -1.37 -14.96
CA LEU A 431 -16.10 -0.77 -13.93
C LEU A 431 -15.35 0.12 -12.92
N ALA A 432 -14.19 -0.31 -12.43
CA ALA A 432 -13.43 0.38 -11.38
C ALA A 432 -12.35 1.34 -11.90
N ILE A 433 -12.16 1.41 -13.23
CA ILE A 433 -11.19 2.30 -13.87
C ILE A 433 -11.81 3.10 -15.01
N GLN A 434 -12.38 2.44 -16.01
CA GLN A 434 -12.84 3.11 -17.23
C GLN A 434 -14.14 3.89 -16.98
N LEU A 435 -15.15 3.29 -16.32
CA LEU A 435 -16.40 3.95 -15.98
C LEU A 435 -16.19 5.18 -15.08
N ILE A 436 -15.41 5.06 -14.00
CA ILE A 436 -15.09 6.19 -13.12
C ILE A 436 -14.28 7.25 -13.88
N GLY A 437 -13.36 6.82 -14.75
CA GLY A 437 -12.62 7.70 -15.66
C GLY A 437 -13.55 8.46 -16.61
N SER A 438 -14.61 7.82 -17.11
CA SER A 438 -15.65 8.46 -17.91
C SER A 438 -16.48 9.45 -17.09
N CYS A 439 -16.83 9.14 -15.84
CA CYS A 439 -17.53 10.09 -14.96
C CYS A 439 -16.67 11.35 -14.68
N VAL A 440 -15.37 11.17 -14.43
CA VAL A 440 -14.41 12.28 -14.28
C VAL A 440 -14.23 13.04 -15.60
N GLY A 441 -14.23 12.35 -16.74
CA GLY A 441 -14.23 12.94 -18.08
C GLY A 441 -15.46 13.81 -18.35
N ILE A 442 -16.65 13.33 -18.05
CA ILE A 442 -17.92 14.08 -18.13
C ILE A 442 -17.83 15.31 -17.23
N LEU A 443 -17.42 15.16 -15.97
CA LEU A 443 -17.34 16.27 -15.01
C LEU A 443 -16.38 17.38 -15.48
N ILE A 444 -15.15 17.02 -15.88
CA ILE A 444 -14.13 17.98 -16.36
C ILE A 444 -14.60 18.65 -17.66
N SER A 445 -15.16 17.90 -18.61
CA SER A 445 -15.63 18.46 -19.87
C SER A 445 -16.86 19.34 -19.72
N LEU A 446 -17.77 19.04 -18.80
CA LEU A 446 -18.88 19.94 -18.44
C LEU A 446 -18.32 21.25 -17.88
N VAL A 447 -17.41 21.21 -16.90
CA VAL A 447 -16.76 22.42 -16.36
C VAL A 447 -16.05 23.23 -17.44
N VAL A 448 -15.26 22.59 -18.32
CA VAL A 448 -14.59 23.30 -19.41
C VAL A 448 -15.59 23.84 -20.45
N SER A 449 -16.69 23.13 -20.74
CA SER A 449 -17.73 23.63 -21.65
C SER A 449 -18.40 24.90 -21.11
N LEU A 450 -18.67 24.97 -19.80
CA LEU A 450 -19.22 26.17 -19.15
C LEU A 450 -18.29 27.38 -19.31
N LEU A 451 -16.98 27.16 -19.21
CA LEU A 451 -15.95 28.20 -19.31
C LEU A 451 -15.74 28.75 -20.74
N PHE A 452 -15.94 27.94 -21.78
CA PHE A 452 -15.62 28.29 -23.18
C PHE A 452 -16.86 28.58 -24.04
N LEU A 453 -18.04 28.08 -23.67
CA LEU A 453 -19.24 28.08 -24.52
C LEU A 453 -20.40 28.88 -23.94
N GLY A 454 -20.23 29.50 -22.77
CA GLY A 454 -21.21 30.43 -22.20
C GLY A 454 -22.63 29.85 -22.13
N SER A 455 -23.61 30.59 -22.66
CA SER A 455 -25.04 30.27 -22.63
C SER A 455 -25.50 29.27 -23.71
N LEU A 456 -24.57 28.64 -24.45
CA LEU A 456 -24.90 27.66 -25.49
C LEU A 456 -25.75 26.49 -24.96
N THR A 457 -26.55 25.94 -25.88
CA THR A 457 -27.64 25.01 -25.63
C THR A 457 -27.23 23.75 -24.85
N ILE A 458 -28.19 23.20 -24.10
CA ILE A 458 -28.03 21.95 -23.32
C ILE A 458 -27.52 20.80 -24.21
N THR A 459 -27.92 20.76 -25.49
CA THR A 459 -27.44 19.77 -26.46
C THR A 459 -25.92 19.82 -26.62
N ILE A 460 -25.33 21.00 -26.89
CA ILE A 460 -23.87 21.17 -27.06
C ILE A 460 -23.11 20.74 -25.79
N ARG A 461 -23.63 21.10 -24.61
CA ARG A 461 -23.04 20.69 -23.31
C ARG A 461 -23.09 19.17 -23.11
N ALA A 462 -24.18 18.51 -23.51
CA ALA A 462 -24.29 17.04 -23.44
C ALA A 462 -23.26 16.33 -24.33
N ILE A 463 -22.98 16.87 -25.53
CA ILE A 463 -21.97 16.33 -26.44
C ILE A 463 -20.56 16.51 -25.88
N TYR A 464 -20.25 17.68 -25.32
CA TYR A 464 -19.00 17.90 -24.58
C TYR A 464 -18.83 16.88 -23.45
N GLY A 465 -19.89 16.65 -22.67
CA GLY A 465 -19.94 15.60 -21.65
C GLY A 465 -19.64 14.21 -22.19
N LEU A 466 -20.29 13.80 -23.28
CA LEU A 466 -20.09 12.48 -23.92
C LEU A 466 -18.66 12.32 -24.47
N MET A 467 -18.14 13.32 -25.18
CA MET A 467 -16.79 13.32 -25.74
C MET A 467 -15.73 13.28 -24.62
N GLY A 468 -15.89 14.12 -23.59
CA GLY A 468 -15.02 14.12 -22.42
C GLY A 468 -15.09 12.83 -21.62
N GLY A 469 -16.28 12.23 -21.51
CA GLY A 469 -16.49 10.91 -20.90
C GLY A 469 -15.80 9.79 -21.65
N LEU A 470 -15.89 9.76 -22.98
CA LEU A 470 -15.16 8.77 -23.77
C LEU A 470 -13.64 8.96 -23.62
N LEU A 471 -13.16 10.20 -23.72
CA LEU A 471 -11.75 10.55 -23.52
C LEU A 471 -11.26 10.13 -22.11
N GLY A 472 -12.05 10.38 -21.07
CA GLY A 472 -11.75 10.01 -19.70
C GLY A 472 -11.61 8.49 -19.49
N GLY A 473 -12.56 7.70 -20.01
CA GLY A 473 -12.47 6.23 -19.98
C GLY A 473 -11.37 5.65 -20.86
N LEU A 474 -11.02 6.32 -21.96
CA LEU A 474 -9.90 5.96 -22.83
C LEU A 474 -8.55 6.18 -22.14
N LEU A 475 -8.39 7.32 -21.46
CA LEU A 475 -7.14 7.70 -20.77
C LEU A 475 -6.96 7.00 -19.42
N SER A 476 -8.02 6.80 -18.63
CA SER A 476 -7.91 6.19 -17.28
C SER A 476 -7.41 4.73 -17.31
N GLY A 477 -7.66 4.03 -18.42
CA GLY A 477 -7.20 2.66 -18.65
C GLY A 477 -5.72 2.55 -19.07
N ARG A 478 -4.99 3.66 -19.24
CA ARG A 478 -3.55 3.62 -19.50
C ARG A 478 -2.81 3.61 -18.17
N THR A 479 -2.16 2.51 -17.82
CA THR A 479 -1.06 2.56 -16.85
C THR A 479 0.07 3.38 -17.48
N LEU A 480 0.39 4.52 -16.88
CA LEU A 480 1.50 5.38 -17.34
C LEU A 480 2.88 4.81 -17.00
N GLU A 481 2.91 3.70 -16.27
CA GLU A 481 4.07 2.83 -16.07
C GLU A 481 3.87 1.52 -16.85
N PRO A 482 4.91 0.97 -17.47
CA PRO A 482 4.84 -0.35 -18.07
C PRO A 482 4.61 -1.40 -16.98
N LEU A 483 3.75 -2.37 -17.25
CA LEU A 483 3.68 -3.59 -16.44
C LEU A 483 5.05 -4.27 -16.47
N PRO A 484 5.53 -4.85 -15.34
CA PRO A 484 6.76 -5.64 -15.35
C PRO A 484 6.65 -6.75 -16.40
N GLU A 485 7.76 -7.05 -17.07
CA GLU A 485 7.81 -8.03 -18.16
C GLU A 485 7.35 -9.41 -17.68
N SER A 486 6.06 -9.71 -17.85
CA SER A 486 5.60 -11.09 -17.87
C SER A 486 6.30 -11.77 -19.05
N THR A 487 6.94 -12.90 -18.80
CA THR A 487 7.57 -13.74 -19.83
C THR A 487 6.52 -14.32 -20.77
N ILE A 488 6.17 -13.56 -21.82
CA ILE A 488 5.16 -13.97 -22.81
C ILE A 488 5.73 -15.08 -23.71
N LEU A 489 5.30 -16.32 -23.46
CA LEU A 489 5.48 -17.43 -24.39
C LEU A 489 4.94 -17.07 -25.79
N PRO A 490 5.60 -17.51 -26.88
CA PRO A 490 5.25 -17.10 -28.25
C PRO A 490 3.92 -17.73 -28.72
N VAL A 491 2.80 -17.08 -28.41
CA VAL A 491 1.46 -17.51 -28.87
C VAL A 491 1.28 -17.25 -30.37
N ARG A 492 0.84 -18.29 -31.08
CA ARG A 492 0.64 -18.40 -32.55
C ARG A 492 0.24 -17.09 -33.24
N ARG A 493 0.96 -16.78 -34.34
CA ARG A 493 0.59 -15.74 -35.31
C ARG A 493 -0.65 -16.20 -36.10
N GLY A 494 -1.79 -15.56 -35.86
CA GLY A 494 -3.02 -15.76 -36.62
C GLY A 494 -3.80 -14.46 -36.74
N VAL A 495 -4.53 -14.28 -37.84
CA VAL A 495 -5.24 -13.03 -38.17
C VAL A 495 -6.22 -12.63 -37.06
N SER A 496 -6.92 -13.59 -36.45
CA SER A 496 -7.78 -13.37 -35.29
C SER A 496 -7.02 -12.88 -34.05
N GLY A 497 -5.81 -13.39 -33.80
CA GLY A 497 -4.93 -12.94 -32.72
C GLY A 497 -4.30 -11.57 -32.97
N TRP A 498 -4.12 -11.18 -34.23
CA TRP A 498 -3.71 -9.84 -34.64
C TRP A 498 -4.86 -8.84 -34.51
N LEU A 499 -6.06 -9.18 -34.99
CA LEU A 499 -7.28 -8.38 -34.80
C LEU A 499 -7.63 -8.21 -33.32
N ASN A 500 -7.54 -9.26 -32.50
CA ASN A 500 -7.82 -9.15 -31.07
C ASN A 500 -6.78 -8.27 -30.35
N ARG A 501 -5.50 -8.29 -30.78
CA ARG A 501 -4.50 -7.30 -30.35
C ARG A 501 -4.83 -5.88 -30.83
N LEU A 502 -5.29 -5.73 -32.07
CA LEU A 502 -5.75 -4.45 -32.62
C LEU A 502 -7.00 -3.92 -31.91
N ILE A 503 -7.79 -4.75 -31.24
CA ILE A 503 -8.94 -4.33 -30.45
C ILE A 503 -8.57 -4.13 -28.97
N SER A 504 -7.58 -4.87 -28.44
CA SER A 504 -7.13 -4.77 -27.04
C SER A 504 -6.09 -3.69 -26.78
N ASN A 505 -5.31 -3.29 -27.77
CA ASN A 505 -4.19 -2.36 -27.58
C ASN A 505 -4.66 -0.89 -27.58
N GLY A 506 -4.02 -0.07 -26.76
CA GLY A 506 -4.38 1.34 -26.56
C GLY A 506 -4.47 2.21 -27.83
N PRO A 507 -3.54 2.14 -28.82
CA PRO A 507 -3.50 3.08 -29.93
C PRO A 507 -4.73 3.07 -30.85
N THR A 508 -5.18 1.87 -31.21
CA THR A 508 -6.35 1.60 -32.06
C THR A 508 -7.65 1.87 -31.31
N ARG A 509 -7.70 1.59 -30.00
CA ARG A 509 -8.81 2.00 -29.12
C ARG A 509 -8.98 3.52 -29.11
N ASN A 510 -7.90 4.30 -29.15
CA ASN A 510 -7.96 5.76 -29.24
C ASN A 510 -8.58 6.21 -30.56
N GLY A 511 -8.14 5.65 -31.69
CA GLY A 511 -8.60 6.05 -33.01
C GLY A 511 -10.05 5.67 -33.30
N VAL A 512 -10.51 4.50 -32.83
CA VAL A 512 -11.95 4.16 -32.83
C VAL A 512 -12.74 5.14 -31.95
N GLY A 513 -12.19 5.52 -30.79
CA GLY A 513 -12.79 6.54 -29.93
C GLY A 513 -12.91 7.91 -30.60
N ILE A 514 -11.87 8.35 -31.32
CA ILE A 514 -11.84 9.62 -32.04
C ILE A 514 -12.75 9.59 -33.27
N ALA A 515 -12.84 8.47 -34.00
CA ALA A 515 -13.84 8.30 -35.06
C ALA A 515 -15.27 8.45 -34.52
N LEU A 516 -15.60 7.78 -33.42
CA LEU A 516 -16.91 7.88 -32.77
C LEU A 516 -17.21 9.29 -32.24
N ILE A 517 -16.20 9.97 -31.66
CA ILE A 517 -16.30 11.37 -31.25
C ILE A 517 -16.62 12.26 -32.46
N THR A 518 -15.90 12.12 -33.57
CA THR A 518 -16.10 12.94 -34.77
C THR A 518 -17.48 12.70 -35.39
N ILE A 519 -17.99 11.47 -35.38
CA ILE A 519 -19.34 11.13 -35.85
C ILE A 519 -20.44 11.76 -34.97
N LEU A 520 -20.19 11.95 -33.66
CA LEU A 520 -21.14 12.55 -32.72
C LEU A 520 -21.22 14.09 -32.77
N ILE A 521 -20.41 14.79 -33.56
CA ILE A 521 -20.44 16.26 -33.66
C ILE A 521 -21.67 16.69 -34.47
N PRO A 522 -22.61 17.48 -33.91
CA PRO A 522 -23.68 18.11 -34.67
C PRO A 522 -23.26 19.49 -35.20
N GLY A 523 -23.90 19.91 -36.28
CA GLY A 523 -23.64 21.19 -36.95
C GLY A 523 -22.63 21.13 -38.10
N GLY A 524 -22.16 19.93 -38.48
CA GLY A 524 -21.37 19.70 -39.69
C GLY A 524 -22.12 18.85 -40.73
N TYR A 525 -21.42 18.49 -41.82
CA TYR A 525 -21.95 17.57 -42.85
C TYR A 525 -22.47 16.24 -42.29
N THR A 526 -22.02 15.80 -41.11
CA THR A 526 -22.53 14.62 -40.38
C THR A 526 -24.05 14.58 -40.23
N TRP A 527 -24.73 15.73 -40.14
CA TRP A 527 -26.19 15.80 -39.97
C TRP A 527 -26.97 15.84 -41.29
N TYR A 528 -26.36 16.33 -42.37
CA TYR A 528 -26.98 16.51 -43.68
C TYR A 528 -26.59 15.41 -44.69
N ASP A 529 -25.43 14.77 -44.49
CA ASP A 529 -24.87 13.68 -45.29
C ASP A 529 -24.07 12.74 -44.37
N PRO A 530 -24.73 11.75 -43.73
CA PRO A 530 -24.09 10.88 -42.74
C PRO A 530 -22.97 10.01 -43.35
N LEU A 531 -23.00 9.73 -44.66
CA LEU A 531 -21.94 8.97 -45.34
C LEU A 531 -20.63 9.76 -45.37
N LYS A 532 -20.68 11.06 -45.71
CA LYS A 532 -19.49 11.93 -45.61
C LYS A 532 -19.00 12.06 -44.17
N GLY A 533 -19.91 12.12 -43.20
CA GLY A 533 -19.59 12.11 -41.77
C GLY A 533 -18.79 10.86 -41.34
N ILE A 534 -19.22 9.67 -41.79
CA ILE A 534 -18.54 8.40 -41.53
C ILE A 534 -17.16 8.36 -42.22
N ILE A 535 -17.03 8.88 -43.44
CA ILE A 535 -15.75 8.93 -44.17
C ILE A 535 -14.74 9.84 -43.45
N VAL A 536 -15.15 11.04 -43.05
CA VAL A 536 -14.30 12.01 -42.34
C VAL A 536 -13.92 11.49 -40.95
N GLY A 537 -14.88 10.98 -40.17
CA GLY A 537 -14.62 10.36 -38.87
C GLY A 537 -13.74 9.13 -38.97
N GLY A 538 -13.93 8.29 -39.98
CA GLY A 538 -13.08 7.13 -40.28
C GLY A 538 -11.64 7.52 -40.61
N ALA A 539 -11.44 8.49 -41.51
CA ALA A 539 -10.11 9.00 -41.86
C ALA A 539 -9.36 9.57 -40.64
N LEU A 540 -10.06 10.35 -39.80
CA LEU A 540 -9.50 10.93 -38.57
C LEU A 540 -9.24 9.89 -37.48
N GLY A 541 -10.06 8.84 -37.39
CA GLY A 541 -9.78 7.69 -36.52
C GLY A 541 -8.57 6.87 -36.97
N ILE A 542 -8.37 6.72 -38.29
CA ILE A 542 -7.20 6.04 -38.87
C ILE A 542 -5.93 6.86 -38.64
N THR A 543 -5.94 8.17 -38.92
CA THR A 543 -4.77 9.03 -38.66
C THR A 543 -4.47 9.11 -37.16
N SER A 544 -5.48 9.22 -36.30
CA SER A 544 -5.29 9.17 -34.84
C SER A 544 -4.79 7.81 -34.34
N THR A 545 -5.15 6.70 -34.99
CA THR A 545 -4.61 5.37 -34.68
C THR A 545 -3.11 5.33 -35.02
N LEU A 546 -2.75 5.68 -36.25
CA LEU A 546 -1.37 5.75 -36.74
C LEU A 546 -0.51 6.66 -35.86
N LEU A 547 -1.03 7.83 -35.51
CA LEU A 547 -0.34 8.81 -34.67
C LEU A 547 -0.20 8.34 -33.22
N SER A 548 -1.19 7.61 -32.68
CA SER A 548 -1.08 6.97 -31.37
C SER A 548 -0.05 5.84 -31.33
N ILE A 549 0.21 5.18 -32.46
CA ILE A 549 1.29 4.19 -32.61
C ILE A 549 2.63 4.91 -32.69
N LEU A 550 2.73 5.97 -33.50
CA LEU A 550 3.95 6.75 -33.72
C LEU A 550 4.43 7.51 -32.47
N LEU A 551 3.51 7.89 -31.58
CA LEU A 551 3.78 8.61 -30.33
C LEU A 551 3.56 7.75 -29.07
N ALA A 552 3.59 6.43 -29.22
CA ALA A 552 3.77 5.54 -28.07
C ALA A 552 5.05 5.95 -27.32
N PRO A 553 4.99 6.25 -26.00
CA PRO A 553 6.13 6.80 -25.30
C PRO A 553 7.28 5.79 -25.27
N VAL A 554 8.45 6.21 -25.78
CA VAL A 554 9.71 5.49 -25.55
C VAL A 554 9.92 5.45 -24.02
N PRO A 555 10.17 4.28 -23.41
CA PRO A 555 10.31 4.17 -21.96
C PRO A 555 11.55 4.94 -21.48
N SER A 556 11.33 6.12 -20.88
CA SER A 556 12.39 6.98 -20.34
C SER A 556 12.30 7.09 -18.83
N THR A 557 13.39 6.76 -18.12
CA THR A 557 13.44 6.62 -16.66
C THR A 557 13.60 7.92 -15.87
N LYS A 558 13.66 9.10 -16.52
CA LYS A 558 13.95 10.39 -15.87
C LYS A 558 12.71 11.27 -15.72
N SER A 559 12.42 11.71 -14.49
CA SER A 559 11.18 12.43 -14.15
C SER A 559 11.01 13.79 -14.84
N THR A 560 12.12 14.43 -15.26
CA THR A 560 12.15 15.77 -15.87
C THR A 560 11.39 15.88 -17.20
N HIS A 561 11.19 14.78 -17.93
CA HIS A 561 10.43 14.79 -19.19
C HIS A 561 8.93 14.45 -19.02
N ARG A 562 8.47 14.07 -17.82
CA ARG A 562 7.08 13.61 -17.59
C ARG A 562 6.04 14.71 -17.84
N THR A 563 6.26 15.94 -17.39
CA THR A 563 5.31 17.04 -17.63
C THR A 563 5.24 17.42 -19.11
N TYR A 564 6.39 17.42 -19.79
CA TYR A 564 6.47 17.73 -21.22
C TYR A 564 5.71 16.71 -22.08
N THR A 565 5.83 15.40 -21.78
CA THR A 565 5.10 14.37 -22.53
C THR A 565 3.59 14.44 -22.34
N LEU A 566 3.09 14.76 -21.13
CA LEU A 566 1.66 14.98 -20.90
C LEU A 566 1.13 16.19 -21.68
N ILE A 567 1.84 17.33 -21.67
CA ILE A 567 1.47 18.52 -22.44
C ILE A 567 1.50 18.24 -23.95
N LYS A 568 2.53 17.55 -24.45
CA LYS A 568 2.61 17.17 -25.87
C LYS A 568 1.42 16.29 -26.29
N GLN A 569 1.02 15.34 -25.45
CA GLN A 569 -0.14 14.49 -25.72
C GLN A 569 -1.47 15.27 -25.66
N SER A 570 -1.62 16.21 -24.72
CA SER A 570 -2.86 16.99 -24.61
C SER A 570 -3.04 17.95 -25.78
N VAL A 571 -1.98 18.67 -26.18
CA VAL A 571 -2.00 19.53 -27.37
C VAL A 571 -2.34 18.73 -28.63
N LEU A 572 -1.75 17.55 -28.80
CA LEU A 572 -2.03 16.67 -29.93
C LEU A 572 -3.50 16.26 -30.04
N ILE A 573 -4.10 15.82 -28.93
CA ILE A 573 -5.53 15.41 -28.90
C ILE A 573 -6.42 16.62 -29.22
N GLY A 574 -6.12 17.78 -28.65
CA GLY A 574 -6.82 19.03 -28.96
C GLY A 574 -6.71 19.43 -30.42
N THR A 575 -5.51 19.43 -31.01
CA THR A 575 -5.32 19.79 -32.43
C THR A 575 -6.03 18.84 -33.38
N LEU A 576 -6.06 17.53 -33.10
CA LEU A 576 -6.81 16.56 -33.92
C LEU A 576 -8.32 16.84 -33.89
N ILE A 577 -8.88 17.06 -32.70
CA ILE A 577 -10.31 17.34 -32.52
C ILE A 577 -10.66 18.71 -33.12
N GLY A 578 -9.82 19.73 -32.94
CA GLY A 578 -10.03 21.07 -33.47
C GLY A 578 -9.93 21.18 -34.99
N LEU A 579 -8.99 20.46 -35.62
CA LEU A 579 -8.91 20.36 -37.08
C LEU A 579 -10.12 19.58 -37.64
N SER A 580 -10.52 18.49 -36.97
CA SER A 580 -11.72 17.72 -37.32
C SER A 580 -12.98 18.58 -37.33
N THR A 581 -13.23 19.32 -36.25
CA THR A 581 -14.42 20.17 -36.12
C THR A 581 -14.32 21.37 -37.05
N GLY A 582 -13.16 22.02 -37.11
CA GLY A 582 -12.96 23.22 -37.91
C GLY A 582 -13.09 23.01 -39.41
N LEU A 583 -12.60 21.88 -39.95
CA LEU A 583 -12.85 21.50 -41.33
C LEU A 583 -14.34 21.19 -41.56
N SER A 584 -14.99 20.48 -40.63
CA SER A 584 -16.41 20.10 -40.75
C SER A 584 -17.35 21.31 -40.79
N PHE A 585 -17.13 22.30 -39.93
CA PHE A 585 -17.85 23.58 -39.96
C PHE A 585 -17.40 24.48 -41.11
N GLY A 586 -16.11 24.43 -41.48
CA GLY A 586 -15.52 25.20 -42.57
C GLY A 586 -16.12 24.89 -43.94
N PHE A 587 -16.39 23.61 -44.22
CA PHE A 587 -17.07 23.19 -45.45
C PHE A 587 -18.58 23.43 -45.43
N LEU A 588 -19.22 23.56 -44.25
CA LEU A 588 -20.68 23.72 -44.15
C LEU A 588 -21.12 25.19 -44.12
N ILE A 589 -20.44 26.04 -43.34
CA ILE A 589 -20.85 27.43 -43.07
C ILE A 589 -19.83 28.44 -43.63
N GLY A 590 -18.60 28.00 -43.90
CA GLY A 590 -17.53 28.81 -44.51
C GLY A 590 -16.22 28.76 -43.71
N PRO A 591 -15.07 28.91 -44.38
CA PRO A 591 -13.76 28.60 -43.81
C PRO A 591 -13.41 29.44 -42.57
N ILE A 592 -13.82 30.71 -42.52
CA ILE A 592 -13.57 31.62 -41.40
C ILE A 592 -14.30 31.13 -40.13
N ILE A 593 -15.58 30.75 -40.26
CA ILE A 593 -16.40 30.21 -39.18
C ILE A 593 -15.84 28.85 -38.72
N GLY A 594 -15.43 28.01 -39.67
CA GLY A 594 -14.72 26.76 -39.41
C GLY A 594 -13.45 26.93 -38.57
N ILE A 595 -12.56 27.84 -38.97
CA ILE A 595 -11.31 28.12 -38.23
C ILE A 595 -11.61 28.61 -36.81
N GLY A 596 -12.62 29.47 -36.62
CA GLY A 596 -13.05 29.95 -35.30
C GLY A 596 -13.51 28.82 -34.38
N PHE A 597 -14.54 28.07 -34.78
CA PHE A 597 -15.07 26.95 -33.99
C PHE A 597 -14.03 25.83 -33.79
N GLY A 598 -13.25 25.52 -34.82
CA GLY A 598 -12.16 24.53 -34.74
C GLY A 598 -11.10 24.89 -33.72
N SER A 599 -10.70 26.16 -33.66
CA SER A 599 -9.72 26.65 -32.69
C SER A 599 -10.26 26.57 -31.26
N ILE A 600 -11.48 27.04 -31.01
CA ILE A 600 -12.12 27.02 -29.68
C ILE A 600 -12.28 25.57 -29.19
N ILE A 601 -12.83 24.68 -30.02
CA ILE A 601 -13.02 23.28 -29.66
C ILE A 601 -11.67 22.59 -29.45
N GLY A 602 -10.69 22.81 -30.33
CA GLY A 602 -9.36 22.22 -30.21
C GLY A 602 -8.62 22.63 -28.93
N ILE A 603 -8.67 23.91 -28.57
CA ILE A 603 -8.07 24.42 -27.33
C ILE A 603 -8.80 23.87 -26.10
N SER A 604 -10.15 23.84 -26.12
CA SER A 604 -10.93 23.29 -25.00
C SER A 604 -10.64 21.79 -24.78
N PHE A 605 -10.53 20.98 -25.84
CA PHE A 605 -10.17 19.56 -25.73
C PHE A 605 -8.69 19.33 -25.41
N ALA A 606 -7.77 20.25 -25.77
CA ALA A 606 -6.41 20.23 -25.24
C ALA A 606 -6.41 20.41 -23.72
N LEU A 607 -7.20 21.35 -23.19
CA LEU A 607 -7.32 21.58 -21.75
C LEU A 607 -7.98 20.39 -21.02
N ILE A 608 -9.09 19.84 -21.54
CA ILE A 608 -9.74 18.64 -20.98
C ILE A 608 -8.75 17.46 -20.95
N SER A 609 -8.02 17.23 -22.04
CA SER A 609 -7.00 16.17 -22.13
C SER A 609 -5.89 16.38 -21.10
N LEU A 610 -5.40 17.61 -20.94
CA LEU A 610 -4.34 17.93 -19.98
C LEU A 610 -4.80 17.67 -18.53
N LEU A 611 -6.02 18.12 -18.18
CA LEU A 611 -6.59 17.93 -16.85
C LEU A 611 -6.81 16.45 -16.53
N LEU A 612 -7.32 15.66 -17.49
CA LEU A 612 -7.47 14.21 -17.34
C LEU A 612 -6.13 13.49 -17.19
N LEU A 613 -5.14 13.84 -18.03
CA LEU A 613 -3.80 13.27 -17.95
C LEU A 613 -3.11 13.60 -16.62
N LEU A 614 -3.23 14.84 -16.14
CA LEU A 614 -2.71 15.25 -14.82
C LEU A 614 -3.42 14.50 -13.69
N PHE A 615 -4.76 14.38 -13.73
CA PHE A 615 -5.55 13.65 -12.75
C PHE A 615 -5.13 12.18 -12.66
N PHE A 616 -5.09 11.47 -13.80
CA PHE A 616 -4.70 10.05 -13.81
C PHE A 616 -3.21 9.83 -13.50
N SER A 617 -2.34 10.83 -13.74
CA SER A 617 -0.91 10.73 -13.40
C SER A 617 -0.61 10.62 -11.90
N GLN A 618 -1.55 11.05 -11.04
CA GLN A 618 -1.44 10.95 -9.57
C GLN A 618 -1.86 9.57 -9.03
N ARG A 619 -2.41 8.70 -9.89
CA ARG A 619 -2.96 7.41 -9.45
C ARG A 619 -1.87 6.34 -9.34
N SER A 620 -1.88 5.61 -8.22
CA SER A 620 -1.10 4.37 -8.06
C SER A 620 -1.76 3.16 -8.76
N PRO A 621 -0.99 2.19 -9.27
CA PRO A 621 -1.53 0.97 -9.87
C PRO A 621 -2.24 0.09 -8.83
N THR A 622 -1.71 0.01 -7.61
CA THR A 622 -2.31 -0.67 -6.45
C THR A 622 -3.40 0.19 -5.80
N ILE A 623 -4.42 -0.43 -5.21
CA ILE A 623 -5.42 0.29 -4.42
C ILE A 623 -4.74 0.76 -3.12
N GLN A 624 -4.73 2.07 -2.90
CA GLN A 624 -4.19 2.69 -1.70
C GLN A 624 -5.30 3.46 -0.97
N LEU A 625 -5.48 3.15 0.31
CA LEU A 625 -6.46 3.80 1.18
C LEU A 625 -5.80 4.96 1.94
N THR A 626 -6.48 6.11 2.01
CA THR A 626 -6.01 7.28 2.76
C THR A 626 -6.64 7.28 4.15
N GLU A 627 -6.06 6.49 5.05
CA GLU A 627 -6.69 6.10 6.31
C GLU A 627 -6.41 7.10 7.45
N ILE A 628 -5.21 7.69 7.47
CA ILE A 628 -4.82 8.78 8.36
C ILE A 628 -4.52 10.01 7.53
N ILE A 629 -5.19 11.10 7.91
CA ILE A 629 -4.93 12.46 7.45
C ILE A 629 -4.43 13.25 8.66
N THR A 630 -3.17 13.69 8.61
CA THR A 630 -2.60 14.61 9.60
C THR A 630 -2.20 15.91 8.94
N TRP A 631 -2.70 17.01 9.51
CA TRP A 631 -2.41 18.37 9.08
C TRP A 631 -1.40 18.98 10.03
N HIS A 632 -0.25 19.39 9.51
CA HIS A 632 0.75 20.12 10.31
C HIS A 632 0.67 21.61 9.93
N PRO A 633 0.29 22.52 10.85
CA PRO A 633 0.10 23.95 10.53
C PRO A 633 1.32 24.59 9.86
N LYS A 634 2.53 24.22 10.29
CA LYS A 634 3.79 24.67 9.68
C LYS A 634 3.97 24.19 8.23
N ASN A 635 3.57 22.96 7.92
CA ASN A 635 3.67 22.40 6.56
C ASN A 635 2.58 22.94 5.65
N LEU A 636 1.38 23.18 6.18
CA LEU A 636 0.30 23.87 5.46
C LEU A 636 0.73 25.29 5.07
N LEU A 637 1.23 26.08 6.01
CA LEU A 637 1.67 27.45 5.73
C LEU A 637 2.83 27.47 4.71
N LYS A 638 3.82 26.56 4.88
CA LYS A 638 4.92 26.36 3.92
C LYS A 638 4.43 25.87 2.55
N GLY A 639 3.35 25.11 2.50
CA GLY A 639 2.69 24.67 1.27
C GLY A 639 2.01 25.83 0.55
N LEU A 640 1.12 26.56 1.23
CA LEU A 640 0.39 27.70 0.67
C LEU A 640 1.33 28.83 0.18
N LEU A 641 2.43 29.08 0.90
CA LEU A 641 3.44 30.09 0.54
C LEU A 641 4.61 29.52 -0.31
N SER A 642 4.47 28.30 -0.84
CA SER A 642 5.52 27.66 -1.64
C SER A 642 5.70 28.38 -2.99
N THR A 643 6.87 28.96 -3.21
CA THR A 643 7.24 29.59 -4.49
C THR A 643 7.11 28.65 -5.69
N ARG A 644 7.20 27.33 -5.48
CA ARG A 644 6.96 26.31 -6.51
C ARG A 644 5.48 26.25 -6.92
N TYR A 645 4.56 26.18 -5.95
CA TYR A 645 3.13 26.09 -6.24
C TYR A 645 2.57 27.43 -6.72
N ILE A 646 3.08 28.56 -6.23
CA ILE A 646 2.75 29.90 -6.75
C ILE A 646 3.16 30.02 -8.22
N LYS A 647 4.36 29.58 -8.62
CA LYS A 647 4.78 29.55 -10.03
C LYS A 647 3.89 28.65 -10.90
N GLN A 648 3.49 27.49 -10.40
CA GLN A 648 2.57 26.58 -11.11
C GLN A 648 1.15 27.16 -11.21
N SER A 649 0.66 27.81 -10.15
CA SER A 649 -0.61 28.53 -10.08
C SER A 649 -0.68 29.69 -11.08
N LEU A 650 0.36 30.52 -11.16
CA LEU A 650 0.51 31.59 -12.16
C LEU A 650 0.56 31.05 -13.59
N LEU A 651 1.25 29.93 -13.82
CA LEU A 651 1.31 29.29 -15.14
C LEU A 651 -0.07 28.75 -15.56
N VAL A 652 -0.79 28.07 -14.67
CA VAL A 652 -2.17 27.62 -14.91
C VAL A 652 -3.09 28.81 -15.15
N SER A 653 -2.98 29.88 -14.36
CA SER A 653 -3.72 31.12 -14.55
C SER A 653 -3.48 31.73 -15.93
N GLY A 654 -2.22 31.86 -16.35
CA GLY A 654 -1.87 32.41 -17.65
C GLY A 654 -2.40 31.55 -18.80
N LEU A 655 -2.17 30.23 -18.76
CA LEU A 655 -2.65 29.31 -19.78
C LEU A 655 -4.19 29.32 -19.90
N VAL A 656 -4.90 29.12 -18.79
CA VAL A 656 -6.37 29.05 -18.79
C VAL A 656 -6.98 30.42 -19.10
N GLY A 657 -6.42 31.50 -18.55
CA GLY A 657 -6.94 32.85 -18.74
C GLY A 657 -6.74 33.39 -20.16
N LEU A 658 -5.56 33.19 -20.75
CA LEU A 658 -5.34 33.51 -22.17
C LEU A 658 -6.21 32.64 -23.07
N SER A 659 -6.32 31.34 -22.76
CA SER A 659 -7.15 30.40 -23.52
C SER A 659 -8.63 30.82 -23.56
N ILE A 660 -9.23 31.13 -22.40
CA ILE A 660 -10.63 31.57 -22.31
C ILE A 660 -10.78 32.98 -22.90
N GLY A 661 -9.85 33.90 -22.59
CA GLY A 661 -9.91 35.29 -23.07
C GLY A 661 -9.81 35.40 -24.58
N LEU A 662 -8.88 34.68 -25.21
CA LEU A 662 -8.77 34.59 -26.68
C LEU A 662 -10.00 33.91 -27.28
N SER A 663 -10.53 32.83 -26.66
CA SER A 663 -11.74 32.17 -27.15
C SER A 663 -12.94 33.13 -27.13
N ASN A 664 -13.16 33.85 -26.05
CA ASN A 664 -14.26 34.82 -25.95
C ASN A 664 -14.05 36.03 -26.87
N ALA A 665 -12.82 36.54 -27.01
CA ALA A 665 -12.52 37.61 -27.97
C ALA A 665 -12.80 37.18 -29.43
N LEU A 666 -12.53 35.91 -29.78
CA LEU A 666 -12.86 35.33 -31.08
C LEU A 666 -14.37 35.07 -31.26
N ILE A 667 -15.09 34.72 -30.19
CA ILE A 667 -16.55 34.47 -30.22
C ILE A 667 -17.35 35.77 -30.34
N PHE A 668 -16.95 36.84 -29.66
CA PHE A 668 -17.74 38.08 -29.55
C PHE A 668 -17.23 39.24 -30.41
N GLY A 669 -15.99 39.20 -30.90
CA GLY A 669 -15.41 40.24 -31.74
C GLY A 669 -15.62 40.02 -33.25
N PRO A 670 -14.71 39.32 -33.96
CA PRO A 670 -14.71 39.31 -35.43
C PRO A 670 -15.92 38.63 -36.06
N SER A 671 -16.42 37.56 -35.45
CA SER A 671 -17.54 36.73 -35.93
C SER A 671 -18.85 37.52 -36.09
N VAL A 672 -19.21 38.33 -35.10
CA VAL A 672 -20.45 39.12 -35.08
C VAL A 672 -20.32 40.34 -36.01
N ALA A 673 -19.16 40.98 -36.04
CA ALA A 673 -18.87 42.09 -36.93
C ALA A 673 -18.89 41.66 -38.42
N LEU A 674 -18.27 40.53 -38.76
CA LEU A 674 -18.30 39.96 -40.12
C LEU A 674 -19.67 39.41 -40.49
N ALA A 675 -20.41 38.78 -39.57
CA ALA A 675 -21.79 38.35 -39.83
C ALA A 675 -22.71 39.55 -40.15
N ARG A 676 -22.59 40.66 -39.40
CA ARG A 676 -23.26 41.92 -39.75
C ARG A 676 -22.78 42.46 -41.10
N SER A 677 -21.46 42.50 -41.34
CA SER A 677 -20.87 42.98 -42.60
C SER A 677 -21.23 42.17 -43.84
N LEU A 678 -21.59 40.90 -43.71
CA LEU A 678 -22.06 40.04 -44.81
C LEU A 678 -23.58 40.09 -44.98
N SER A 679 -24.32 40.55 -43.96
CA SER A 679 -25.78 40.68 -43.97
C SER A 679 -26.31 42.01 -44.52
N PHE A 680 -25.44 43.01 -44.73
CA PHE A 680 -25.86 44.37 -45.07
C PHE A 680 -25.17 44.88 -46.34
N GLU A 681 -25.95 45.45 -47.26
CA GLU A 681 -25.47 45.88 -48.58
C GLU A 681 -24.46 47.05 -48.52
N LEU A 682 -23.68 47.11 -49.60
CA LEU A 682 -22.46 47.89 -49.81
C LEU A 682 -22.64 49.43 -49.91
N LYS A 683 -23.49 50.07 -49.09
CA LYS A 683 -23.81 51.51 -49.23
C LYS A 683 -23.47 52.44 -48.07
N ASN A 684 -23.24 51.96 -46.85
CA ASN A 684 -22.91 52.80 -45.68
C ASN A 684 -21.48 52.60 -45.15
N LEU A 685 -20.48 52.50 -46.03
CA LEU A 685 -19.09 52.20 -45.67
C LEU A 685 -18.25 53.40 -45.17
N LEU A 686 -18.89 54.52 -44.80
CA LEU A 686 -18.19 55.78 -44.45
C LEU A 686 -18.63 56.44 -43.12
N THR A 687 -19.39 55.74 -42.27
CA THR A 687 -19.65 56.17 -40.89
C THR A 687 -18.90 55.26 -39.91
N LEU A 688 -17.61 55.53 -39.73
CA LEU A 688 -16.68 54.81 -38.85
C LEU A 688 -16.95 55.08 -37.36
N GLY A 689 -18.04 54.50 -36.84
CA GLY A 689 -18.34 54.40 -35.40
C GLY A 689 -18.11 53.01 -34.81
N ASN A 690 -17.75 52.02 -35.64
CA ASN A 690 -17.89 50.59 -35.30
C ASN A 690 -16.68 49.93 -34.63
N ASP A 691 -15.48 50.53 -34.66
CA ASP A 691 -14.28 49.90 -34.08
C ASP A 691 -14.28 49.92 -32.55
N ALA A 692 -14.93 50.92 -31.93
CA ALA A 692 -15.00 51.04 -30.48
C ALA A 692 -15.78 49.88 -29.83
N GLU A 693 -16.88 49.43 -30.44
CA GLU A 693 -17.66 48.27 -29.95
C GLU A 693 -16.85 46.97 -30.04
N LEU A 694 -16.12 46.79 -31.14
CA LEU A 694 -15.25 45.62 -31.37
C LEU A 694 -14.10 45.56 -30.36
N ILE A 695 -13.41 46.70 -30.16
CA ILE A 695 -12.33 46.83 -29.18
C ILE A 695 -12.85 46.63 -27.76
N TYR A 696 -14.02 47.21 -27.41
CA TYR A 696 -14.66 47.01 -26.12
C TYR A 696 -14.97 45.53 -25.85
N ARG A 697 -15.65 44.84 -26.77
CA ARG A 697 -15.96 43.41 -26.67
C ARG A 697 -14.70 42.54 -26.52
N ALA A 698 -13.63 42.87 -27.24
CA ALA A 698 -12.34 42.16 -27.13
C ALA A 698 -11.66 42.39 -25.77
N LEU A 699 -11.64 43.63 -25.27
CA LEU A 699 -11.09 43.98 -23.95
C LEU A 699 -11.87 43.32 -22.81
N VAL A 700 -13.21 43.33 -22.88
CA VAL A 700 -14.09 42.67 -21.90
C VAL A 700 -13.89 41.15 -21.92
N GLY A 701 -13.81 40.54 -23.11
CA GLY A 701 -13.52 39.10 -23.26
C GLY A 701 -12.16 38.70 -22.69
N LEU A 702 -11.11 39.48 -22.95
CA LEU A 702 -9.77 39.27 -22.36
C LEU A 702 -9.76 39.49 -20.85
N GLY A 703 -10.44 40.52 -20.35
CA GLY A 703 -10.57 40.79 -18.92
C GLY A 703 -11.30 39.67 -18.16
N PHE A 704 -12.40 39.17 -18.72
CA PHE A 704 -13.13 38.01 -18.18
C PHE A 704 -12.26 36.75 -18.19
N GLY A 705 -11.53 36.51 -19.28
CA GLY A 705 -10.56 35.42 -19.40
C GLY A 705 -9.49 35.49 -18.31
N LEU A 706 -8.83 36.65 -18.15
CA LEU A 706 -7.81 36.87 -17.13
C LEU A 706 -8.34 36.68 -15.70
N SER A 707 -9.53 37.21 -15.38
CA SER A 707 -10.18 37.03 -14.09
C SER A 707 -10.48 35.54 -13.80
N THR A 708 -11.08 34.85 -14.77
CA THR A 708 -11.42 33.42 -14.67
C THR A 708 -10.17 32.55 -14.55
N GLY A 709 -9.13 32.87 -15.33
CA GLY A 709 -7.80 32.25 -15.23
C GLY A 709 -7.19 32.43 -13.86
N LEU A 710 -7.20 33.66 -13.32
CA LEU A 710 -6.69 33.96 -11.98
C LEU A 710 -7.44 33.18 -10.90
N SER A 711 -8.77 33.11 -10.99
CA SER A 711 -9.61 32.34 -10.05
C SER A 711 -9.29 30.85 -10.06
N ILE A 712 -9.16 30.25 -11.25
CA ILE A 712 -8.78 28.84 -11.43
C ILE A 712 -7.34 28.60 -10.98
N GLY A 713 -6.41 29.51 -11.29
CA GLY A 713 -5.02 29.45 -10.86
C GLY A 713 -4.87 29.52 -9.34
N LEU A 714 -5.55 30.47 -8.68
CA LEU A 714 -5.58 30.60 -7.22
C LEU A 714 -6.21 29.36 -6.57
N SER A 715 -7.31 28.85 -7.12
CA SER A 715 -7.94 27.61 -6.67
C SER A 715 -6.99 26.41 -6.77
N TYR A 716 -6.27 26.28 -7.88
CA TYR A 716 -5.26 25.24 -8.10
C TYR A 716 -4.07 25.38 -7.12
N GLY A 717 -3.56 26.60 -6.93
CA GLY A 717 -2.48 26.90 -5.98
C GLY A 717 -2.86 26.60 -4.53
N PHE A 718 -4.08 27.00 -4.13
CA PHE A 718 -4.62 26.69 -2.80
C PHE A 718 -4.76 25.19 -2.59
N ILE A 719 -5.36 24.46 -3.56
CA ILE A 719 -5.48 22.99 -3.48
C ILE A 719 -4.10 22.34 -3.37
N LEU A 720 -3.10 22.73 -4.16
CA LEU A 720 -1.74 22.15 -4.04
C LEU A 720 -1.07 22.48 -2.70
N GLY A 721 -1.19 23.71 -2.21
CA GLY A 721 -0.64 24.08 -0.89
C GLY A 721 -1.30 23.32 0.26
N LEU A 722 -2.62 23.12 0.16
CA LEU A 722 -3.44 22.33 1.08
C LEU A 722 -3.04 20.84 1.03
N LEU A 723 -2.93 20.25 -0.16
CA LEU A 723 -2.50 18.86 -0.39
C LEU A 723 -1.04 18.61 0.03
N ASN A 724 -0.17 19.62 0.01
CA ASN A 724 1.19 19.52 0.52
C ASN A 724 1.29 19.70 2.05
N GLY A 725 0.30 20.36 2.68
CA GLY A 725 0.14 20.39 4.14
C GLY A 725 -0.40 19.07 4.72
N LEU A 726 -1.00 18.24 3.86
CA LEU A 726 -1.54 16.93 4.15
C LEU A 726 -0.45 15.85 4.13
N SER A 727 -0.24 15.22 5.29
CA SER A 727 0.49 13.94 5.36
C SER A 727 -0.53 12.80 5.36
N ASN A 728 -0.57 12.06 4.26
CA ASN A 728 -1.40 10.85 4.11
C ASN A 728 -0.57 9.64 4.52
N HIS A 729 -0.97 8.93 5.56
CA HIS A 729 -0.32 7.69 6.01
C HIS A 729 -1.38 6.59 6.13
N ARG A 730 -0.99 5.33 5.89
CA ARG A 730 -1.84 4.16 6.18
C ARG A 730 -1.91 3.97 7.69
N LEU A 731 -3.02 3.43 8.21
CA LEU A 731 -3.03 2.83 9.53
C LEU A 731 -2.11 1.61 9.49
N GLU A 732 -1.04 1.68 10.26
CA GLU A 732 -0.23 0.53 10.61
C GLU A 732 -1.14 -0.59 11.15
N GLU A 733 -0.84 -1.82 10.77
CA GLU A 733 -1.73 -2.99 10.84
C GLU A 733 -2.27 -3.28 12.25
N HIS A 734 -1.48 -2.97 13.28
CA HIS A 734 -1.78 -3.17 14.69
C HIS A 734 -2.73 -2.10 15.28
N ARG A 735 -2.88 -0.91 14.67
CA ARG A 735 -3.83 0.13 15.16
C ARG A 735 -5.27 -0.13 14.70
N ARG A 736 -5.46 -1.14 13.86
CA ARG A 736 -6.75 -1.53 13.31
C ARG A 736 -7.48 -2.36 14.37
N LEU A 737 -8.56 -1.80 14.90
CA LEU A 737 -9.37 -2.45 15.96
C LEU A 737 -10.62 -3.13 15.41
N THR A 738 -11.07 -2.74 14.20
CA THR A 738 -12.27 -3.28 13.56
C THR A 738 -12.02 -3.58 12.08
N PRO A 739 -12.63 -4.63 11.51
CA PRO A 739 -12.52 -4.91 10.08
C PRO A 739 -13.11 -3.78 9.22
N ASN A 740 -12.49 -3.50 8.08
CA ASN A 740 -12.86 -2.42 7.13
C ASN A 740 -12.66 -0.99 7.64
N GLN A 741 -11.96 -0.79 8.76
CA GLN A 741 -11.71 0.53 9.33
C GLN A 741 -10.94 1.45 8.38
N GLY A 742 -10.06 0.91 7.54
CA GLY A 742 -9.32 1.65 6.53
C GLY A 742 -10.21 2.22 5.44
N ILE A 743 -11.10 1.39 4.87
CA ILE A 743 -12.05 1.80 3.82
C ILE A 743 -13.01 2.89 4.34
N GLY A 744 -13.58 2.69 5.54
CA GLY A 744 -14.49 3.67 6.14
C GLY A 744 -13.81 5.02 6.41
N ARG A 745 -12.56 5.01 6.89
CA ARG A 745 -11.77 6.24 7.07
C ARG A 745 -11.41 6.89 5.74
N SER A 746 -10.99 6.13 4.73
CA SER A 746 -10.67 6.66 3.39
C SER A 746 -11.87 7.36 2.74
N ALA A 747 -13.08 6.78 2.86
CA ALA A 747 -14.31 7.42 2.38
C ALA A 747 -14.59 8.75 3.11
N ARG A 748 -14.55 8.74 4.46
CA ARG A 748 -14.77 9.93 5.28
C ARG A 748 -13.73 11.02 5.04
N ASN A 749 -12.47 10.65 4.91
CA ASN A 749 -11.34 11.55 4.67
C ASN A 749 -11.45 12.20 3.29
N GLY A 750 -11.78 11.43 2.24
CA GLY A 750 -12.07 11.96 0.91
C GLY A 750 -13.25 12.93 0.92
N PHE A 751 -14.33 12.60 1.64
CA PHE A 751 -15.50 13.49 1.78
C PHE A 751 -15.16 14.81 2.50
N ILE A 752 -14.45 14.76 3.63
CA ILE A 752 -14.08 15.95 4.41
C ILE A 752 -13.17 16.88 3.60
N VAL A 753 -12.09 16.37 2.98
CA VAL A 753 -11.18 17.22 2.21
C VAL A 753 -11.85 17.71 0.92
N GLY A 754 -12.73 16.90 0.32
CA GLY A 754 -13.57 17.31 -0.80
C GLY A 754 -14.45 18.52 -0.44
N LEU A 755 -15.16 18.48 0.70
CA LEU A 755 -15.94 19.62 1.19
C LEU A 755 -15.09 20.87 1.46
N ILE A 756 -13.93 20.72 2.12
CA ILE A 756 -13.01 21.85 2.38
C ILE A 756 -12.57 22.49 1.06
N CYS A 757 -12.24 21.68 0.05
CA CYS A 757 -11.88 22.16 -1.28
C CYS A 757 -13.08 22.81 -2.00
N THR A 758 -14.30 22.25 -1.90
CA THR A 758 -15.52 22.88 -2.43
C THR A 758 -15.70 24.28 -1.88
N PHE A 759 -15.72 24.45 -0.55
CA PHE A 759 -15.94 25.75 0.07
C PHE A 759 -14.82 26.74 -0.26
N ALA A 760 -13.55 26.32 -0.14
CA ALA A 760 -12.42 27.22 -0.43
C ALA A 760 -12.39 27.69 -1.89
N THR A 761 -12.59 26.78 -2.85
CA THR A 761 -12.63 27.16 -4.26
C THR A 761 -13.87 27.98 -4.60
N TRP A 762 -15.04 27.66 -4.04
CA TRP A 762 -16.24 28.48 -4.20
C TRP A 762 -16.04 29.91 -3.68
N SER A 763 -15.47 30.08 -2.47
CA SER A 763 -15.15 31.41 -1.93
C SER A 763 -14.14 32.18 -2.79
N ILE A 764 -13.14 31.51 -3.38
CA ILE A 764 -12.20 32.16 -4.33
C ILE A 764 -12.96 32.64 -5.58
N HIS A 765 -13.85 31.83 -6.15
CA HIS A 765 -14.61 32.21 -7.35
C HIS A 765 -15.62 33.34 -7.07
N ILE A 766 -16.32 33.31 -5.93
CA ILE A 766 -17.23 34.40 -5.53
C ILE A 766 -16.45 35.70 -5.27
N LEU A 767 -15.30 35.63 -4.59
CA LEU A 767 -14.46 36.82 -4.38
C LEU A 767 -13.93 37.40 -5.70
N MET A 768 -13.45 36.55 -6.62
CA MET A 768 -12.98 36.98 -7.93
C MET A 768 -14.10 37.54 -8.81
N LEU A 769 -15.32 37.00 -8.70
CA LEU A 769 -16.51 37.57 -9.32
C LEU A 769 -16.78 38.99 -8.80
N LEU A 770 -16.83 39.20 -7.49
CA LEU A 770 -17.07 40.53 -6.90
C LEU A 770 -16.00 41.55 -7.32
N ILE A 771 -14.73 41.14 -7.32
CA ILE A 771 -13.60 41.97 -7.79
C ILE A 771 -13.78 42.31 -9.28
N PHE A 772 -14.10 41.32 -10.12
CA PHE A 772 -14.25 41.51 -11.56
C PHE A 772 -15.46 42.38 -11.91
N THR A 773 -16.63 42.14 -11.32
CA THR A 773 -17.82 42.98 -11.53
C THR A 773 -17.55 44.43 -11.12
N ARG A 774 -16.84 44.66 -10.00
CA ARG A 774 -16.47 46.02 -9.59
C ARG A 774 -15.45 46.67 -10.53
N ALA A 775 -14.45 45.92 -10.99
CA ALA A 775 -13.45 46.41 -11.95
C ALA A 775 -14.09 46.71 -13.31
N TYR A 776 -14.98 45.84 -13.80
CA TYR A 776 -15.77 46.02 -15.03
C TYR A 776 -16.63 47.27 -14.96
N TYR A 777 -17.34 47.48 -13.84
CA TYR A 777 -18.17 48.68 -13.63
C TYR A 777 -17.31 49.96 -13.67
N LEU A 778 -16.20 50.00 -12.93
CA LEU A 778 -15.30 51.16 -12.91
C LEU A 778 -14.62 51.42 -14.26
N PHE A 779 -14.16 50.37 -14.95
CA PHE A 779 -13.59 50.49 -16.29
C PHE A 779 -14.61 51.05 -17.29
N SER A 780 -15.83 50.53 -17.27
CA SER A 780 -16.87 50.92 -18.21
C SER A 780 -17.41 52.32 -17.92
N GLN A 781 -17.47 52.75 -16.65
CA GLN A 781 -17.69 54.16 -16.29
C GLN A 781 -16.54 55.08 -16.74
N GLY A 782 -15.29 54.64 -16.59
CA GLY A 782 -14.12 55.39 -17.04
C GLY A 782 -14.10 55.59 -18.56
N LEU A 783 -14.37 54.51 -19.31
CA LEU A 783 -14.51 54.54 -20.76
C LEU A 783 -15.69 55.41 -21.20
N ALA A 784 -16.81 55.36 -20.47
CA ALA A 784 -17.98 56.19 -20.73
C ALA A 784 -17.64 57.69 -20.69
N MET A 785 -16.98 58.14 -19.63
CA MET A 785 -16.53 59.53 -19.49
C MET A 785 -15.51 59.95 -20.57
N LEU A 786 -14.82 58.99 -21.21
CA LEU A 786 -13.79 59.23 -22.22
C LEU A 786 -14.35 59.25 -23.65
N LEU A 787 -15.54 58.66 -23.88
CA LEU A 787 -16.18 58.55 -25.19
C LEU A 787 -17.39 59.47 -25.39
N SER A 788 -17.97 60.05 -24.33
CA SER A 788 -19.21 60.83 -24.42
C SER A 788 -19.02 62.35 -24.43
N ASN A 789 -19.61 63.03 -25.41
CA ASN A 789 -19.88 64.48 -25.38
C ASN A 789 -21.36 64.81 -25.07
N ASP A 790 -22.23 63.81 -24.89
CA ASP A 790 -23.65 63.98 -24.52
C ASP A 790 -24.13 62.77 -23.67
N PRO A 791 -25.11 62.90 -22.76
CA PRO A 791 -25.06 62.14 -21.49
C PRO A 791 -25.89 60.85 -21.40
N GLY A 792 -25.20 59.79 -20.97
CA GLY A 792 -25.68 58.90 -19.90
C GLY A 792 -26.66 57.78 -20.25
N GLN A 793 -27.73 58.01 -21.01
CA GLN A 793 -28.89 57.09 -20.98
C GLN A 793 -28.65 55.74 -21.68
N GLN A 794 -28.24 55.73 -22.96
CA GLN A 794 -27.94 54.48 -23.68
C GLN A 794 -26.75 53.72 -23.06
N LEU A 795 -25.80 54.46 -22.51
CA LEU A 795 -24.58 53.91 -21.93
C LEU A 795 -24.84 53.27 -20.56
N ASN A 796 -25.73 53.85 -19.75
CA ASN A 796 -26.20 53.22 -18.50
C ASN A 796 -27.00 51.93 -18.76
N ILE A 797 -27.75 51.83 -19.87
CA ILE A 797 -28.45 50.60 -20.25
C ILE A 797 -27.43 49.49 -20.61
N LEU A 798 -26.45 49.80 -21.47
CA LEU A 798 -25.36 48.86 -21.82
C LEU A 798 -24.48 48.47 -20.61
N LEU A 799 -24.27 49.40 -19.68
CA LEU A 799 -23.59 49.15 -18.41
C LEU A 799 -24.36 48.15 -17.54
N ASP A 800 -25.67 48.33 -17.39
CA ASP A 800 -26.50 47.48 -16.54
C ASP A 800 -26.74 46.09 -17.16
N GLU A 801 -27.01 46.00 -18.47
CA GLU A 801 -27.07 44.73 -19.21
C GLU A 801 -25.75 43.96 -19.07
N GLY A 802 -24.61 44.61 -19.29
CA GLY A 802 -23.30 43.97 -19.17
C GLY A 802 -22.94 43.54 -17.74
N VAL A 803 -23.32 44.32 -16.72
CA VAL A 803 -23.16 43.91 -15.31
C VAL A 803 -24.03 42.70 -14.98
N ASN A 804 -25.27 42.67 -15.46
CA ASN A 804 -26.19 41.55 -15.26
C ASN A 804 -25.69 40.26 -15.97
N GLU A 805 -25.17 40.36 -17.19
CA GLU A 805 -24.51 39.22 -17.87
C GLU A 805 -23.28 38.73 -17.11
N VAL A 806 -22.36 39.63 -16.72
CA VAL A 806 -21.14 39.28 -15.96
C VAL A 806 -21.49 38.59 -14.64
N LEU A 807 -22.49 39.11 -13.91
CA LEU A 807 -22.95 38.54 -12.65
C LEU A 807 -23.58 37.16 -12.87
N SER A 808 -24.44 37.01 -13.87
CA SER A 808 -25.11 35.75 -14.24
C SER A 808 -24.09 34.66 -14.61
N PHE A 809 -23.19 34.95 -15.56
CA PHE A 809 -22.13 34.01 -15.97
C PHE A 809 -21.16 33.67 -14.85
N GLY A 810 -20.78 34.67 -14.04
CA GLY A 810 -19.89 34.48 -12.90
C GLY A 810 -20.49 33.61 -11.81
N LEU A 811 -21.76 33.85 -11.44
CA LEU A 811 -22.47 33.07 -10.42
C LEU A 811 -22.67 31.62 -10.88
N HIS A 812 -23.04 31.43 -12.16
CA HIS A 812 -23.14 30.12 -12.79
C HIS A 812 -21.80 29.38 -12.71
N ASN A 813 -20.70 30.01 -13.12
CA ASN A 813 -19.36 29.42 -13.05
C ASN A 813 -18.95 29.06 -11.61
N ALA A 814 -19.15 29.96 -10.64
CA ALA A 814 -18.86 29.68 -9.24
C ALA A 814 -19.64 28.47 -8.70
N LEU A 815 -20.93 28.36 -9.06
CA LEU A 815 -21.82 27.28 -8.60
C LEU A 815 -21.37 25.88 -9.08
N TYR A 816 -20.81 25.77 -10.30
CA TYR A 816 -20.37 24.47 -10.83
C TYR A 816 -18.89 24.16 -10.55
N ILE A 817 -17.98 25.13 -10.63
CA ILE A 817 -16.54 24.88 -10.52
C ILE A 817 -16.18 24.40 -9.11
N GLY A 818 -16.67 25.07 -8.07
CA GLY A 818 -16.32 24.75 -6.68
C GLY A 818 -16.66 23.30 -6.29
N PRO A 819 -17.93 22.87 -6.40
CA PRO A 819 -18.33 21.48 -6.13
C PRO A 819 -17.63 20.46 -7.03
N SER A 820 -17.37 20.78 -8.30
CA SER A 820 -16.64 19.89 -9.21
C SER A 820 -15.19 19.68 -8.76
N CYS A 821 -14.49 20.76 -8.38
CA CYS A 821 -13.13 20.68 -7.83
C CYS A 821 -13.09 19.87 -6.53
N GLY A 822 -14.02 20.10 -5.60
CA GLY A 822 -14.10 19.33 -4.36
C GLY A 822 -14.41 17.84 -4.57
N LEU A 823 -15.31 17.51 -5.50
CA LEU A 823 -15.61 16.12 -5.86
C LEU A 823 -14.38 15.42 -6.49
N LEU A 824 -13.67 16.09 -7.39
CA LEU A 824 -12.43 15.57 -7.99
C LEU A 824 -11.35 15.31 -6.93
N VAL A 825 -11.13 16.26 -6.01
CA VAL A 825 -10.15 16.09 -4.91
C VAL A 825 -10.58 14.98 -3.95
N GLY A 826 -11.86 14.90 -3.58
CA GLY A 826 -12.37 13.83 -2.71
C GLY A 826 -12.26 12.44 -3.31
N LEU A 827 -12.46 12.32 -4.64
CA LEU A 827 -12.19 11.09 -5.39
C LEU A 827 -10.70 10.72 -5.38
N LEU A 828 -9.80 11.67 -5.67
CA LEU A 828 -8.35 11.43 -5.66
C LEU A 828 -7.83 11.00 -4.29
N ILE A 829 -8.29 11.63 -3.21
CA ILE A 829 -7.78 11.37 -1.86
C ILE A 829 -8.24 10.00 -1.35
N GLY A 830 -9.50 9.61 -1.55
CA GLY A 830 -9.99 8.36 -0.97
C GLY A 830 -11.25 7.77 -1.58
N GLY A 831 -12.08 8.58 -2.25
CA GLY A 831 -13.33 8.12 -2.85
C GLY A 831 -13.11 7.06 -3.94
N TRP A 832 -12.12 7.24 -4.82
CA TRP A 832 -11.82 6.30 -5.90
C TRP A 832 -11.38 4.93 -5.35
N ALA A 833 -10.50 4.90 -4.35
CA ALA A 833 -10.05 3.66 -3.71
C ALA A 833 -11.20 2.89 -3.04
N CYS A 834 -12.16 3.60 -2.45
CA CYS A 834 -13.36 2.98 -1.89
C CYS A 834 -14.24 2.34 -2.97
N ILE A 835 -14.47 3.02 -4.10
CA ILE A 835 -15.23 2.45 -5.24
C ILE A 835 -14.50 1.23 -5.80
N GLN A 836 -13.17 1.27 -5.93
CA GLN A 836 -12.36 0.13 -6.35
C GLN A 836 -12.56 -1.10 -5.44
N HIS A 837 -12.48 -0.94 -4.11
CA HIS A 837 -12.75 -2.06 -3.20
C HIS A 837 -14.19 -2.57 -3.27
N ILE A 838 -15.19 -1.68 -3.46
CA ILE A 838 -16.59 -2.08 -3.61
C ILE A 838 -16.78 -2.94 -4.87
N VAL A 839 -16.29 -2.47 -6.03
CA VAL A 839 -16.38 -3.22 -7.29
C VAL A 839 -15.61 -4.54 -7.19
N LEU A 840 -14.40 -4.55 -6.63
CA LEU A 840 -13.60 -5.74 -6.42
C LEU A 840 -14.33 -6.80 -5.57
N ARG A 841 -14.96 -6.39 -4.46
CA ARG A 841 -15.74 -7.28 -3.60
C ARG A 841 -17.01 -7.81 -4.27
N ILE A 842 -17.69 -6.98 -5.06
CA ILE A 842 -18.86 -7.42 -5.85
C ILE A 842 -18.45 -8.48 -6.87
N LEU A 843 -17.29 -8.32 -7.54
CA LEU A 843 -16.79 -9.28 -8.51
C LEU A 843 -16.29 -10.58 -7.86
N LEU A 844 -15.56 -10.49 -6.74
CA LEU A 844 -15.16 -11.66 -5.95
C LEU A 844 -16.39 -12.44 -5.45
N TRP A 845 -17.42 -11.75 -4.96
CA TRP A 845 -18.68 -12.39 -4.60
C TRP A 845 -19.40 -13.03 -5.80
N ARG A 846 -19.48 -12.34 -6.95
CA ARG A 846 -20.10 -12.89 -8.17
C ARG A 846 -19.35 -14.13 -8.69
N SER A 847 -18.03 -14.19 -8.49
CA SER A 847 -17.19 -15.36 -8.81
C SER A 847 -17.29 -16.51 -7.80
N GLN A 848 -18.15 -16.41 -6.78
CA GLN A 848 -18.27 -17.35 -5.65
C GLN A 848 -17.02 -17.50 -4.76
N ALA A 849 -15.92 -16.81 -5.05
CA ALA A 849 -14.68 -16.88 -4.28
C ALA A 849 -14.80 -16.36 -2.83
N MET A 850 -15.76 -15.46 -2.55
CA MET A 850 -16.01 -14.89 -1.22
C MET A 850 -17.51 -14.60 -0.99
N PRO A 851 -17.99 -14.56 0.27
CA PRO A 851 -19.34 -14.09 0.60
C PRO A 851 -19.47 -12.55 0.57
N ARG A 852 -20.69 -12.04 0.36
CA ARG A 852 -20.99 -10.59 0.37
C ARG A 852 -20.54 -9.88 1.65
N ASN A 853 -20.92 -10.43 2.81
CA ASN A 853 -20.52 -9.89 4.12
C ASN A 853 -19.33 -10.69 4.66
N TYR A 854 -18.15 -10.39 4.11
CA TYR A 854 -16.96 -11.19 4.38
C TYR A 854 -16.49 -11.08 5.84
N ALA A 855 -16.66 -9.93 6.50
CA ALA A 855 -16.35 -9.77 7.93
C ALA A 855 -17.19 -10.73 8.81
N ARG A 856 -18.51 -10.81 8.59
CA ARG A 856 -19.39 -11.73 9.33
C ARG A 856 -19.03 -13.20 9.11
N PHE A 857 -18.58 -13.54 7.91
CA PHE A 857 -18.08 -14.88 7.60
C PHE A 857 -16.77 -15.21 8.33
N LEU A 858 -15.81 -14.27 8.38
CA LEU A 858 -14.54 -14.46 9.07
C LEU A 858 -14.72 -14.52 10.60
N ASP A 859 -15.68 -13.75 11.14
CA ASP A 859 -16.11 -13.85 12.53
C ASP A 859 -16.80 -15.22 12.80
N PHE A 860 -17.67 -15.71 11.91
CA PHE A 860 -18.24 -17.08 11.99
C PHE A 860 -17.15 -18.17 11.97
N ALA A 861 -16.16 -18.07 11.08
CA ALA A 861 -15.03 -19.00 11.04
C ALA A 861 -14.12 -18.89 12.29
N THR A 862 -14.13 -17.73 12.97
CA THR A 862 -13.48 -17.53 14.26
C THR A 862 -14.24 -18.20 15.40
N GLU A 863 -15.58 -18.06 15.45
CA GLU A 863 -16.44 -18.83 16.37
C GLU A 863 -16.28 -20.35 16.20
N ARG A 864 -15.90 -20.81 14.99
CA ARG A 864 -15.66 -22.21 14.67
C ARG A 864 -14.23 -22.68 14.96
N ILE A 865 -13.36 -21.82 15.48
CA ILE A 865 -11.94 -22.14 15.76
C ILE A 865 -11.19 -22.59 14.48
N LEU A 866 -11.62 -22.11 13.32
CA LEU A 866 -10.90 -22.28 12.05
C LEU A 866 -9.99 -21.07 11.78
N LEU A 867 -10.45 -19.89 12.20
CA LEU A 867 -9.68 -18.64 12.25
C LEU A 867 -9.57 -18.12 13.68
N ARG A 868 -8.70 -17.14 13.89
CA ARG A 868 -8.59 -16.32 15.10
C ARG A 868 -8.47 -14.85 14.72
N LYS A 869 -9.10 -13.98 15.50
CA LYS A 869 -9.10 -12.53 15.29
C LYS A 869 -7.91 -11.89 16.00
N VAL A 870 -7.18 -11.01 15.32
CA VAL A 870 -6.01 -10.30 15.84
C VAL A 870 -6.17 -8.82 15.47
N GLY A 871 -6.67 -8.02 16.42
CA GLY A 871 -7.14 -6.67 16.14
C GLY A 871 -8.26 -6.67 15.08
N GLY A 872 -8.08 -5.90 14.01
CA GLY A 872 -8.95 -5.86 12.84
C GLY A 872 -8.67 -6.92 11.77
N GLY A 873 -7.65 -7.77 11.96
CA GLY A 873 -7.25 -8.83 11.03
C GLY A 873 -7.61 -10.24 11.51
N TYR A 874 -7.38 -11.22 10.64
CA TYR A 874 -7.69 -12.63 10.88
C TYR A 874 -6.49 -13.52 10.52
N ILE A 875 -6.22 -14.54 11.33
CA ILE A 875 -5.18 -15.56 11.09
C ILE A 875 -5.83 -16.95 11.15
N PHE A 876 -5.32 -17.92 10.40
CA PHE A 876 -5.71 -19.32 10.61
C PHE A 876 -5.19 -19.80 11.96
N VAL A 877 -5.99 -20.56 12.72
CA VAL A 877 -5.61 -20.95 14.10
C VAL A 877 -4.24 -21.66 14.12
N HIS A 878 -3.92 -22.46 13.08
CA HIS A 878 -2.58 -22.99 12.85
C HIS A 878 -2.21 -23.04 11.36
N ARG A 879 -0.90 -22.93 11.06
CA ARG A 879 -0.35 -22.96 9.70
C ARG A 879 -0.63 -24.28 8.96
N LEU A 880 -0.67 -25.41 9.66
CA LEU A 880 -1.08 -26.70 9.05
C LEU A 880 -2.52 -26.68 8.51
N LEU A 881 -3.43 -25.96 9.17
CA LEU A 881 -4.82 -25.82 8.72
C LEU A 881 -4.89 -24.90 7.49
N LEU A 882 -4.09 -23.83 7.44
CA LEU A 882 -3.90 -23.00 6.25
C LEU A 882 -3.34 -23.84 5.08
N ASP A 883 -2.31 -24.64 5.32
CA ASP A 883 -1.71 -25.51 4.29
C ASP A 883 -2.72 -26.56 3.78
N TYR A 884 -3.51 -27.17 4.67
CA TYR A 884 -4.60 -28.09 4.32
C TYR A 884 -5.66 -27.42 3.43
N PHE A 885 -6.18 -26.26 3.83
CA PHE A 885 -7.14 -25.51 3.03
C PHE A 885 -6.55 -25.03 1.69
N ALA A 886 -5.29 -24.61 1.66
CA ALA A 886 -4.62 -24.19 0.43
C ALA A 886 -4.42 -25.37 -0.56
N ALA A 887 -4.23 -26.60 -0.06
CA ALA A 887 -4.06 -27.81 -0.86
C ALA A 887 -5.36 -28.36 -1.46
N MET A 888 -6.53 -27.98 -0.92
CA MET A 888 -7.84 -28.45 -1.41
C MET A 888 -8.18 -28.04 -2.84
N VAL A 889 -7.65 -26.91 -3.32
CA VAL A 889 -8.01 -26.40 -4.65
C VAL A 889 -6.83 -26.59 -5.61
N PRO A 890 -7.00 -27.37 -6.69
CA PRO A 890 -5.91 -27.70 -7.60
C PRO A 890 -5.29 -26.44 -8.23
N HIS A 891 -3.97 -26.47 -8.38
CA HIS A 891 -3.20 -25.38 -8.96
C HIS A 891 -3.57 -25.21 -10.45
N PRO A 892 -4.06 -24.04 -10.92
CA PRO A 892 -4.38 -23.82 -12.33
C PRO A 892 -3.18 -23.90 -13.29
N LEU A 893 -1.96 -24.00 -12.73
CA LEU A 893 -0.69 -24.11 -13.46
C LEU A 893 0.00 -25.47 -13.28
N ALA A 894 -0.56 -26.40 -12.49
CA ALA A 894 -0.08 -27.77 -12.41
C ALA A 894 -0.67 -28.59 -13.57
N ARG A 895 -0.25 -28.29 -14.81
CA ARG A 895 -0.18 -29.36 -15.80
C ARG A 895 0.93 -30.30 -15.34
N PRO A 896 0.73 -31.63 -15.30
CA PRO A 896 1.84 -32.54 -15.12
C PRO A 896 2.76 -32.40 -16.34
N LEU A 897 3.91 -31.79 -16.11
CA LEU A 897 5.09 -32.05 -16.94
C LEU A 897 5.53 -33.48 -16.60
N ASP A 898 6.00 -34.19 -17.63
CA ASP A 898 6.74 -35.46 -17.53
C ASP A 898 5.96 -36.71 -17.09
N TYR A 899 4.95 -37.11 -17.87
CA TYR A 899 4.55 -38.53 -17.98
C TYR A 899 4.15 -39.00 -19.40
N TRP A 900 4.70 -38.35 -20.43
CA TRP A 900 4.56 -38.81 -21.82
C TRP A 900 5.82 -38.47 -22.61
N ASP A 901 6.77 -39.42 -22.69
CA ASP A 901 7.34 -39.97 -23.95
C ASP A 901 8.60 -40.82 -23.69
N GLN A 902 8.43 -42.10 -23.34
CA GLN A 902 9.51 -43.11 -23.33
C GLN A 902 9.12 -44.44 -24.01
N SER A 903 7.94 -44.51 -24.64
CA SER A 903 7.40 -45.76 -25.24
C SER A 903 7.27 -45.72 -26.76
N LYS A 904 7.82 -44.71 -27.45
CA LYS A 904 7.66 -44.52 -28.91
C LYS A 904 8.94 -44.36 -29.73
N THR A 905 10.11 -44.69 -29.18
CA THR A 905 11.41 -44.61 -29.89
C THR A 905 12.04 -45.96 -30.25
N HIS A 906 11.33 -47.09 -30.06
CA HIS A 906 11.84 -48.43 -30.41
C HIS A 906 11.12 -49.17 -31.55
N GLU A 907 10.05 -48.62 -32.13
CA GLU A 907 9.39 -49.18 -33.32
C GLU A 907 9.29 -48.17 -34.47
N ARG A 908 10.41 -48.01 -35.19
CA ARG A 908 10.49 -47.78 -36.64
C ARG A 908 11.94 -47.84 -37.11
N ARG A 909 12.33 -49.02 -37.63
CA ARG A 909 13.18 -49.08 -38.82
C ARG A 909 12.36 -48.64 -40.03
#